data_AF-A0A7S4SC02-F1
#
_entry.id   AF-A0A7S4SC02-F1
#
_cell.length_a   1.000
_cell.length_b   1.000
_cell.length_c   1.000
_cell.angle_alpha   90.00
_cell.angle_beta   90.00
_cell.angle_gamma   90.00
#
_symmetry.space_group_name_H-M   'P 1'
#
loop_
_entity.id
_entity.type
_entity.pdbx_description
1 polymer ?
#
loop_
_entity_poly.entity_id
_entity_poly.type
_entity_poly.pdbx_seq_one_letter_code
_entity_poly.pdbx_strand_id
1 'polypeptide(L)'
;TREELLGLLAAPSWQVYGIPVKRFKDISAAHDVLESIRSLETRGREDLVQQCRLFGLPVGERTDAELGSQLRKVFVWNSLPEEELLAECKELGLEPPPPGLATAPGRTTGKAVFRRLLSSFWGSWGPKLEHIELSEVFIKQFERLDAMTSSAIQAAYGRLDLYLPQGMQDSDMLSLLKKHLIWTRMLTRDLRLECSELGLPAEDEDTEPELIRRLLEFSCLAVWRTHKLTPSITPDYDIAVRIMRQWQAIGSMTMTDLKKWYRSLGLPEERGMDREHIMSLAFKISTWQELPISELEQECQRAGVAQIPQSEGVEDAHRQALVDALTCRDRMDWWDSKGFQATRIKDYQTILQILELYDGYQSQPTEDLMKLCQNAGLSREAVKDRRTTLELLKTLLIWELLPLEELRADCSSRGLPTETDEKSEDAHNQLYHRLRVDLSVKLSRSTYEGKGIPVERLTSLAVANVLGQYENIDGQSEEELKAWYTGRLGFPEEAVMQKDEFVKVAKLLSLWSEMEPDELLKECDAKKISPKDPSSGDAGEAKQRLVDALLFAERMETWEARGFRSNAVGDIQKVTQIVSQCETWQKMGHSGLKKALSDAGYVDHKGAGHQVLASLERPELLKVLKAILIWELMPENELMKDCRQQQLQSLEGSGRDVRIRWLVRSTFANTWTVRGIPAERLGSLEVAEEVVKKVDCLQAAVMYHEMIGQGQKMLREEYKKLNLPFDAKLDNQALLDRLRDLMVWDQLPTAELQRECRAHGVPSDVVG
;
A
#
# COMPACT_ATOMS: atom_id res chain seq x y z
N THR A 1 73.75 35.92 -9.55
CA THR A 1 73.55 36.11 -8.09
C THR A 1 72.51 35.12 -7.57
N ARG A 2 72.33 34.95 -6.25
CA ARG A 2 71.29 34.08 -5.67
C ARG A 2 69.88 34.41 -6.19
N GLU A 3 69.63 35.69 -6.48
CA GLU A 3 68.38 36.19 -7.07
C GLU A 3 68.19 35.75 -8.53
N GLU A 4 69.24 35.74 -9.35
CA GLU A 4 69.17 35.23 -10.73
C GLU A 4 68.93 33.71 -10.79
N LEU A 5 69.54 32.94 -9.87
CA LEU A 5 69.31 31.49 -9.76
C LEU A 5 67.90 31.16 -9.25
N LEU A 6 67.37 31.94 -8.31
CA LEU A 6 65.96 31.84 -7.88
C LEU A 6 65.00 32.24 -9.02
N GLY A 7 65.35 33.24 -9.83
CA GLY A 7 64.58 33.62 -11.03
C GLY A 7 64.54 32.53 -12.10
N LEU A 8 65.67 31.87 -12.36
CA LEU A 8 65.74 30.78 -13.35
C LEU A 8 65.01 29.51 -12.90
N LEU A 9 64.99 29.21 -11.60
CA LEU A 9 64.25 28.07 -11.04
C LEU A 9 62.73 28.35 -10.89
N ALA A 10 62.35 29.59 -10.63
CA ALA A 10 60.95 29.98 -10.44
C ALA A 10 60.18 30.18 -11.77
N ALA A 11 60.86 30.62 -12.84
CA ALA A 11 60.21 31.00 -14.10
C ALA A 11 59.27 29.94 -14.73
N PRO A 12 59.60 28.64 -14.77
CA PRO A 12 58.69 27.63 -15.32
C PRO A 12 57.44 27.44 -14.45
N SER A 13 57.58 27.52 -13.13
CA SER A 13 56.47 27.31 -12.20
C SER A 13 55.49 28.48 -12.16
N TRP A 14 55.96 29.72 -12.36
CA TRP A 14 55.11 30.91 -12.34
C TRP A 14 54.41 31.16 -13.67
N GLN A 15 54.99 30.68 -14.78
CA GLN A 15 54.32 30.67 -16.09
C GLN A 15 53.04 29.84 -16.09
N VAL A 16 52.95 28.79 -15.27
CA VAL A 16 51.71 28.00 -15.10
C VAL A 16 50.55 28.86 -14.54
N TYR A 17 50.87 29.88 -13.74
CA TYR A 17 49.90 30.85 -13.22
C TYR A 17 49.67 32.05 -14.17
N GLY A 18 50.25 32.03 -15.37
CA GLY A 18 50.16 33.10 -16.35
C GLY A 18 51.05 34.32 -16.07
N ILE A 19 52.09 34.18 -15.23
CA ILE A 19 52.98 35.29 -14.85
C ILE A 19 54.24 35.28 -15.73
N PRO A 20 54.43 36.27 -16.63
CA PRO A 20 55.60 36.32 -17.49
C PRO A 20 56.80 36.93 -16.77
N VAL A 21 57.47 36.16 -15.90
CA VAL A 21 58.56 36.63 -15.00
C VAL A 21 59.62 37.49 -15.70
N LYS A 22 59.95 37.19 -16.95
CA LYS A 22 60.95 37.92 -17.75
C LYS A 22 60.51 39.32 -18.19
N ARG A 23 59.22 39.64 -18.16
CA ARG A 23 58.63 40.94 -18.55
C ARG A 23 58.56 41.92 -17.38
N PHE A 24 58.84 41.47 -16.16
CA PHE A 24 58.86 42.35 -14.98
C PHE A 24 60.24 43.02 -14.84
N LYS A 25 60.25 44.24 -14.29
CA LYS A 25 61.47 45.02 -14.06
C LYS A 25 62.42 44.32 -13.09
N ASP A 26 61.87 43.62 -12.10
CA ASP A 26 62.60 42.82 -11.14
C ASP A 26 61.74 41.62 -10.68
N ILE A 27 62.40 40.65 -10.02
CA ILE A 27 61.75 39.43 -9.56
C ILE A 27 60.77 39.68 -8.40
N SER A 28 60.94 40.79 -7.66
CA SER A 28 60.05 41.15 -6.55
C SER A 28 58.66 41.50 -7.09
N ALA A 29 58.59 42.29 -8.16
CA ALA A 29 57.32 42.63 -8.80
C ALA A 29 56.57 41.37 -9.32
N ALA A 30 57.30 40.40 -9.88
CA ALA A 30 56.70 39.13 -10.31
C ALA A 30 56.22 38.28 -9.12
N HIS A 31 56.94 38.31 -7.99
CA HIS A 31 56.55 37.64 -6.75
C HIS A 31 55.29 38.28 -6.13
N ASP A 32 55.18 39.61 -6.12
CA ASP A 32 54.02 40.32 -5.61
C ASP A 32 52.75 40.02 -6.42
N VAL A 33 52.89 39.86 -7.74
CA VAL A 33 51.81 39.37 -8.61
C VAL A 33 51.44 37.93 -8.27
N LEU A 34 52.42 37.05 -8.02
CA LEU A 34 52.15 35.66 -7.65
C LEU A 34 51.37 35.57 -6.33
N GLU A 35 51.75 36.31 -5.31
CA GLU A 35 51.03 36.36 -4.03
C GLU A 35 49.61 36.92 -4.21
N SER A 36 49.45 37.95 -5.05
CA SER A 36 48.13 38.48 -5.41
C SER A 36 47.27 37.41 -6.09
N ILE A 37 47.83 36.65 -7.03
CA ILE A 37 47.14 35.58 -7.77
C ILE A 37 46.80 34.39 -6.86
N ARG A 38 47.71 33.95 -6.00
CA ARG A 38 47.45 32.89 -5.01
C ARG A 38 46.32 33.28 -4.06
N SER A 39 46.28 34.56 -3.66
CA SER A 39 45.20 35.06 -2.83
C SER A 39 43.83 35.00 -3.52
N LEU A 40 43.76 34.99 -4.86
CA LEU A 40 42.51 34.81 -5.60
C LEU A 40 42.00 33.37 -5.54
N GLU A 41 42.91 32.39 -5.51
CA GLU A 41 42.54 30.96 -5.46
C GLU A 41 41.87 30.59 -4.14
N THR A 42 42.16 31.33 -3.07
CA THR A 42 41.58 31.14 -1.74
C THR A 42 40.34 32.00 -1.48
N ARG A 43 40.01 32.94 -2.37
CA ARG A 43 38.91 33.89 -2.17
C ARG A 43 37.59 33.32 -2.63
N GLY A 44 36.53 33.62 -1.87
CA GLY A 44 35.17 33.29 -2.26
C GLY A 44 34.70 34.16 -3.43
N ARG A 45 33.63 33.72 -4.12
CA ARG A 45 33.01 34.44 -5.24
C ARG A 45 32.76 35.91 -4.93
N GLU A 46 32.25 36.25 -3.75
CA GLU A 46 31.96 37.63 -3.34
C GLU A 46 33.22 38.53 -3.34
N ASP A 47 34.35 38.01 -2.86
CA ASP A 47 35.62 38.74 -2.85
C ASP A 47 36.18 38.91 -4.26
N LEU A 48 36.02 37.90 -5.13
CA LEU A 48 36.39 37.98 -6.55
C LEU A 48 35.54 39.03 -7.27
N VAL A 49 34.23 39.04 -7.02
CA VAL A 49 33.29 40.05 -7.54
C VAL A 49 33.70 41.45 -7.07
N GLN A 50 34.03 41.61 -5.79
CA GLN A 50 34.47 42.89 -5.24
C GLN A 50 35.79 43.37 -5.84
N GLN A 51 36.76 42.47 -6.03
CA GLN A 51 38.02 42.80 -6.72
C GLN A 51 37.80 43.16 -8.19
N CYS A 52 36.93 42.43 -8.90
CA CYS A 52 36.55 42.79 -10.26
C CYS A 52 35.95 44.19 -10.32
N ARG A 53 35.08 44.56 -9.37
CA ARG A 53 34.51 45.91 -9.25
C ARG A 53 35.59 46.97 -8.99
N LEU A 54 36.57 46.70 -8.13
CA LEU A 54 37.68 47.62 -7.85
C LEU A 54 38.53 47.95 -9.09
N PHE A 55 38.69 46.97 -9.99
CA PHE A 55 39.40 47.15 -11.26
C PHE A 55 38.49 47.54 -12.44
N GLY A 56 37.18 47.69 -12.22
CA GLY A 56 36.22 48.01 -13.28
C GLY A 56 36.05 46.90 -14.32
N LEU A 57 36.03 45.64 -13.88
CA LEU A 57 35.79 44.46 -14.73
C LEU A 57 34.32 44.02 -14.66
N PRO A 58 33.70 43.60 -15.78
CA PRO A 58 32.32 43.12 -15.78
C PRO A 58 32.21 41.75 -15.09
N VAL A 59 31.30 41.66 -14.14
CA VAL A 59 31.11 40.47 -13.29
C VAL A 59 30.13 39.48 -13.94
N GLY A 60 28.96 39.94 -14.40
CA GLY A 60 27.96 39.12 -15.12
C GLY A 60 27.64 37.76 -14.49
N GLU A 61 27.21 36.80 -15.33
CA GLU A 61 27.02 35.39 -14.95
C GLU A 61 28.33 34.57 -15.00
N ARG A 62 29.48 35.22 -14.95
CA ARG A 62 30.77 34.55 -15.10
C ARG A 62 31.03 33.60 -13.94
N THR A 63 31.63 32.47 -14.25
CA THR A 63 32.08 31.49 -13.27
C THR A 63 33.25 32.05 -12.44
N ASP A 64 33.47 31.50 -11.25
CA ASP A 64 34.58 31.93 -10.39
C ASP A 64 35.94 31.76 -11.10
N ALA A 65 36.05 30.74 -11.95
CA ALA A 65 37.23 30.48 -12.77
C ALA A 65 37.47 31.58 -13.83
N GLU A 66 36.40 32.08 -14.47
CA GLU A 66 36.48 33.17 -15.45
C GLU A 66 36.82 34.50 -14.78
N LEU A 67 36.19 34.80 -13.63
CA LEU A 67 36.50 35.99 -12.82
C LEU A 67 37.96 35.96 -12.35
N GLY A 68 38.41 34.81 -11.83
CA GLY A 68 39.80 34.61 -11.41
C GLY A 68 40.78 34.76 -12.58
N SER A 69 40.46 34.24 -13.76
CA SER A 69 41.30 34.36 -14.96
C SER A 69 41.48 35.82 -15.41
N GLN A 70 40.42 36.62 -15.36
CA GLN A 70 40.48 38.04 -15.72
C GLN A 70 41.26 38.86 -14.70
N LEU A 71 41.03 38.63 -13.41
CA LEU A 71 41.79 39.28 -12.35
C LEU A 71 43.28 38.96 -12.43
N ARG A 72 43.65 37.70 -12.74
CA ARG A 72 45.05 37.31 -12.97
C ARG A 72 45.71 38.18 -14.05
N LYS A 73 45.05 38.36 -15.20
CA LYS A 73 45.56 39.22 -16.28
C LYS A 73 45.71 40.67 -15.83
N VAL A 74 44.74 41.19 -15.08
CA VAL A 74 44.77 42.56 -14.57
C VAL A 74 45.89 42.77 -13.55
N PHE A 75 46.14 41.83 -12.64
CA PHE A 75 47.27 41.92 -11.70
C PHE A 75 48.63 41.91 -12.40
N VAL A 76 48.77 41.10 -13.46
CA VAL A 76 49.95 41.10 -14.31
C VAL A 76 50.12 42.47 -14.95
N TRP A 77 49.11 42.98 -15.67
CA TRP A 77 49.19 44.28 -16.33
C TRP A 77 49.43 45.45 -15.36
N ASN A 78 48.81 45.43 -14.18
CA ASN A 78 49.01 46.51 -13.20
C ASN A 78 50.45 46.61 -12.69
N SER A 79 51.23 45.55 -12.85
CA SER A 79 52.60 45.42 -12.33
C SER A 79 53.66 45.38 -13.44
N LEU A 80 53.25 45.36 -14.72
CA LEU A 80 54.17 45.43 -15.86
C LEU A 80 54.71 46.86 -16.05
N PRO A 81 55.96 47.02 -16.51
CA PRO A 81 56.49 48.33 -16.89
C PRO A 81 55.75 48.88 -18.12
N GLU A 82 55.78 50.20 -18.29
CA GLU A 82 55.03 50.90 -19.33
C GLU A 82 55.34 50.42 -20.75
N GLU A 83 56.60 50.11 -21.04
CA GLU A 83 57.05 49.59 -22.34
C GLU A 83 56.37 48.26 -22.69
N GLU A 84 56.22 47.38 -21.70
CA GLU A 84 55.59 46.07 -21.84
C GLU A 84 54.06 46.19 -21.95
N LEU A 85 53.45 47.18 -21.29
CA LEU A 85 52.02 47.47 -21.44
C LEU A 85 51.69 48.02 -22.83
N LEU A 86 52.55 48.85 -23.40
CA LEU A 86 52.42 49.33 -24.78
C LEU A 86 52.58 48.18 -25.79
N ALA A 87 53.50 47.25 -25.53
CA ALA A 87 53.64 46.03 -26.32
C ALA A 87 52.36 45.17 -26.27
N GLU A 88 51.79 44.99 -25.09
CA GLU A 88 50.53 44.24 -24.91
C GLU A 88 49.36 44.90 -25.66
N CYS A 89 49.22 46.23 -25.58
CA CYS A 89 48.23 46.97 -26.36
C CYS A 89 48.38 46.70 -27.86
N LYS A 90 49.63 46.73 -28.35
CA LYS A 90 49.93 46.50 -29.76
C LYS A 90 49.60 45.06 -30.18
N GLU A 91 49.88 44.06 -29.34
CA GLU A 91 49.51 42.66 -29.59
C GLU A 91 47.99 42.46 -29.66
N LEU A 92 47.23 43.21 -28.86
CA LEU A 92 45.76 43.20 -28.88
C LEU A 92 45.14 44.10 -29.97
N GLY A 93 45.96 44.73 -30.83
CA GLY A 93 45.50 45.63 -31.89
C GLY A 93 44.95 46.96 -31.39
N LEU A 94 45.27 47.35 -30.15
CA LEU A 94 44.88 48.63 -29.56
C LEU A 94 45.95 49.68 -29.89
N GLU A 95 45.57 50.76 -30.57
CA GLU A 95 46.49 51.87 -30.81
C GLU A 95 46.94 52.53 -29.50
N PRO A 96 48.24 52.84 -29.34
CA PRO A 96 48.74 53.52 -28.15
C PRO A 96 48.12 54.92 -28.03
N PRO A 97 47.90 55.42 -26.80
CA PRO A 97 47.37 56.76 -26.62
C PRO A 97 48.31 57.79 -27.29
N PRO A 98 47.76 58.78 -28.02
CA PRO A 98 48.58 59.68 -28.82
C PRO A 98 49.57 60.47 -27.95
N PRO A 99 50.84 60.61 -28.38
CA PRO A 99 51.86 61.34 -27.64
C PRO A 99 51.50 62.83 -27.59
N GLY A 100 50.94 63.29 -26.48
CA GLY A 100 50.49 64.68 -26.31
C GLY A 100 49.35 64.91 -25.33
N LEU A 101 48.62 63.86 -24.92
CA LEU A 101 47.67 63.93 -23.80
C LEU A 101 48.45 64.00 -22.46
N ALA A 102 49.05 65.15 -22.19
CA ALA A 102 49.68 65.48 -20.93
C ALA A 102 48.62 65.44 -19.81
N THR A 103 48.54 64.30 -19.13
CA THR A 103 47.89 64.24 -17.82
C THR A 103 48.63 65.16 -16.85
N ALA A 104 47.87 65.82 -15.97
CA ALA A 104 48.36 66.67 -14.90
C ALA A 104 49.70 66.22 -14.27
N PRO A 105 50.59 67.15 -13.87
CA PRO A 105 51.92 66.84 -13.37
C PRO A 105 51.84 65.81 -12.22
N GLY A 106 52.39 64.62 -12.44
CA GLY A 106 52.43 63.51 -11.48
C GLY A 106 51.70 62.22 -11.88
N ARG A 107 51.00 62.15 -13.01
CA ARG A 107 50.46 60.87 -13.53
C ARG A 107 51.38 60.25 -14.58
N THR A 108 51.78 58.99 -14.36
CA THR A 108 52.59 58.21 -15.29
C THR A 108 51.75 57.71 -16.48
N THR A 109 52.30 57.76 -17.68
CA THR A 109 51.68 57.30 -18.94
C THR A 109 51.21 55.84 -18.86
N GLY A 110 51.90 55.00 -18.08
CA GLY A 110 51.48 53.62 -17.79
C GLY A 110 50.04 53.45 -17.27
N LYS A 111 49.50 54.39 -16.47
CA LYS A 111 48.10 54.28 -15.98
C LYS A 111 47.05 54.48 -17.10
N ALA A 112 47.37 55.29 -18.12
CA ALA A 112 46.48 55.50 -19.26
C ALA A 112 46.44 54.27 -20.17
N VAL A 113 47.61 53.66 -20.41
CA VAL A 113 47.74 52.42 -21.19
C VAL A 113 47.02 51.26 -20.50
N PHE A 114 47.18 51.12 -19.17
CA PHE A 114 46.47 50.11 -18.38
C PHE A 114 44.94 50.24 -18.46
N ARG A 115 44.40 51.47 -18.38
CA ARG A 115 42.95 51.70 -18.57
C ARG A 115 42.46 51.33 -19.96
N ARG A 116 43.28 51.52 -21.00
CA ARG A 116 42.97 51.13 -22.37
C ARG A 116 42.87 49.61 -22.49
N LEU A 117 43.79 48.86 -21.89
CA LEU A 117 43.73 47.40 -21.80
C LEU A 117 42.50 46.90 -21.03
N LEU A 118 42.09 47.59 -19.97
CA LEU A 118 40.85 47.26 -19.27
C LEU A 118 39.61 47.48 -20.15
N SER A 119 39.60 48.50 -21.01
CA SER A 119 38.46 48.78 -21.88
C SER A 119 38.19 47.70 -22.93
N SER A 120 39.20 46.94 -23.37
CA SER A 120 38.99 45.83 -24.31
C SER A 120 38.23 44.64 -23.73
N PHE A 121 38.11 44.53 -22.39
CA PHE A 121 37.32 43.46 -21.76
C PHE A 121 35.79 43.63 -21.91
N TRP A 122 35.32 44.79 -22.38
CA TRP A 122 33.90 45.14 -22.38
C TRP A 122 33.10 44.62 -23.59
N GLY A 123 33.73 44.06 -24.63
CA GLY A 123 33.03 43.40 -25.76
C GLY A 123 31.92 44.26 -26.42
N SER A 124 31.02 43.64 -27.19
CA SER A 124 29.96 44.28 -28.00
C SER A 124 28.93 45.15 -27.27
N TRP A 125 29.13 45.44 -25.97
CA TRP A 125 28.31 46.33 -25.16
C TRP A 125 28.77 47.79 -25.19
N GLY A 126 29.85 48.09 -25.92
CA GLY A 126 30.15 49.46 -26.29
C GLY A 126 29.34 49.85 -27.52
N PRO A 127 28.29 50.70 -27.42
CA PRO A 127 27.97 51.53 -28.56
C PRO A 127 29.26 52.22 -29.02
N LYS A 128 29.31 52.66 -30.27
CA LYS A 128 30.28 53.65 -30.75
C LYS A 128 30.07 54.95 -29.95
N LEU A 129 30.47 54.94 -28.68
CA LEU A 129 30.50 56.04 -27.72
C LEU A 129 31.66 56.97 -28.05
N GLU A 130 31.93 57.17 -29.35
CA GLU A 130 32.99 58.06 -29.83
C GLU A 130 32.69 59.53 -29.50
N HIS A 131 31.46 59.83 -29.06
CA HIS A 131 31.01 61.18 -28.70
C HIS A 131 30.59 61.37 -27.23
N ILE A 132 30.83 60.40 -26.34
CA ILE A 132 30.39 60.52 -24.94
C ILE A 132 31.56 60.83 -24.01
N GLU A 133 31.77 62.13 -23.74
CA GLU A 133 32.52 62.63 -22.58
C GLU A 133 31.86 62.24 -21.22
N LEU A 134 30.80 61.44 -21.22
CA LEU A 134 30.00 61.07 -20.03
C LEU A 134 30.36 59.71 -19.41
N SER A 135 31.50 59.09 -19.74
CA SER A 135 31.84 57.75 -19.22
C SER A 135 31.84 57.69 -17.68
N GLU A 136 32.33 58.71 -16.97
CA GLU A 136 32.28 58.72 -15.50
C GLU A 136 30.86 58.90 -14.94
N VAL A 137 29.98 59.62 -15.63
CA VAL A 137 28.60 59.85 -15.17
C VAL A 137 27.78 58.56 -15.32
N PHE A 138 27.91 57.87 -16.45
CA PHE A 138 27.24 56.58 -16.68
C PHE A 138 27.73 55.50 -15.73
N ILE A 139 29.05 55.40 -15.51
CA ILE A 139 29.62 54.43 -14.56
C ILE A 139 29.04 54.68 -13.17
N LYS A 140 29.03 55.93 -12.69
CA LYS A 140 28.42 56.27 -11.38
C LYS A 140 26.93 55.98 -11.32
N GLN A 141 26.19 56.16 -12.42
CA GLN A 141 24.76 55.83 -12.46
C GLN A 141 24.51 54.32 -12.49
N PHE A 142 25.34 53.55 -13.19
CA PHE A 142 25.27 52.09 -13.20
C PHE A 142 25.67 51.50 -11.84
N GLU A 143 26.73 52.01 -11.22
CA GLU A 143 27.12 51.65 -9.86
C GLU A 143 25.99 51.95 -8.86
N ARG A 144 25.30 53.08 -9.03
CA ARG A 144 24.13 53.41 -8.22
C ARG A 144 22.99 52.42 -8.43
N LEU A 145 22.68 52.05 -9.69
CA LEU A 145 21.68 51.02 -10.00
C LEU A 145 22.08 49.66 -9.39
N ASP A 146 23.35 49.24 -9.55
CA ASP A 146 23.91 48.00 -9.02
C ASP A 146 23.92 47.95 -7.48
N ALA A 147 23.93 49.10 -6.82
CA ALA A 147 23.85 49.23 -5.38
C ALA A 147 22.41 49.31 -4.83
N MET A 148 21.39 49.31 -5.69
CA MET A 148 19.99 49.37 -5.25
C MET A 148 19.56 48.06 -4.59
N THR A 149 18.75 48.16 -3.53
CA THR A 149 18.05 47.00 -2.95
C THR A 149 16.97 46.51 -3.91
N SER A 150 16.53 45.26 -3.80
CA SER A 150 15.43 44.68 -4.59
C SER A 150 14.18 45.57 -4.61
N SER A 151 13.78 46.09 -3.45
CA SER A 151 12.64 47.01 -3.32
C SER A 151 12.85 48.33 -4.08
N ALA A 152 14.08 48.84 -4.11
CA ALA A 152 14.41 50.07 -4.81
C ALA A 152 14.50 49.84 -6.32
N ILE A 153 15.01 48.68 -6.76
CA ILE A 153 15.00 48.24 -8.17
C ILE A 153 13.55 48.14 -8.67
N GLN A 154 12.69 47.45 -7.92
CA GLN A 154 11.26 47.33 -8.24
C GLN A 154 10.57 48.71 -8.30
N ALA A 155 10.85 49.60 -7.34
CA ALA A 155 10.31 50.96 -7.35
C ALA A 155 10.83 51.81 -8.52
N ALA A 156 12.11 51.67 -8.90
CA ALA A 156 12.67 52.36 -10.05
C ALA A 156 12.08 51.84 -11.37
N TYR A 157 11.95 50.53 -11.49
CA TYR A 157 11.31 49.90 -12.64
C TYR A 157 9.84 50.29 -12.76
N GLY A 158 9.09 50.32 -11.65
CA GLY A 158 7.69 50.75 -11.63
C GLY A 158 7.47 52.19 -12.12
N ARG A 159 8.49 53.06 -12.08
CA ARG A 159 8.43 54.42 -12.65
C ARG A 159 8.54 54.45 -14.18
N LEU A 160 8.96 53.36 -14.81
CA LEU A 160 9.01 53.26 -16.28
C LEU A 160 7.62 53.04 -16.90
N ASP A 161 6.58 52.85 -16.08
CA ASP A 161 5.22 52.50 -16.54
C ASP A 161 5.20 51.22 -17.41
N LEU A 162 6.11 50.31 -17.12
CA LEU A 162 6.19 48.98 -17.73
C LEU A 162 5.63 47.94 -16.76
N TYR A 163 4.93 46.94 -17.28
CA TYR A 163 4.51 45.82 -16.46
C TYR A 163 5.71 45.08 -15.87
N LEU A 164 5.62 44.79 -14.57
CA LEU A 164 6.56 43.97 -13.85
C LEU A 164 5.99 42.55 -13.72
N PRO A 165 6.53 41.55 -14.46
CA PRO A 165 6.10 40.17 -14.31
C PRO A 165 6.37 39.68 -12.90
N GLN A 166 5.44 38.93 -12.33
CA GLN A 166 5.74 38.13 -11.14
C GLN A 166 6.86 37.14 -11.48
N GLY A 167 7.93 37.16 -10.66
CA GLY A 167 9.09 36.30 -10.83
C GLY A 167 10.22 36.88 -11.69
N MET A 168 10.07 38.07 -12.28
CA MET A 168 11.18 38.76 -12.94
C MET A 168 12.29 39.04 -11.92
N GLN A 169 13.51 38.57 -12.22
CA GLN A 169 14.64 38.70 -11.31
C GLN A 169 15.12 40.16 -11.25
N ASP A 170 15.71 40.54 -10.13
CA ASP A 170 16.31 41.87 -9.96
C ASP A 170 17.37 42.16 -11.03
N SER A 171 18.11 41.14 -11.47
CA SER A 171 19.10 41.24 -12.55
C SER A 171 18.48 41.68 -13.87
N ASP A 172 17.29 41.19 -14.19
CA ASP A 172 16.60 41.49 -15.45
C ASP A 172 16.01 42.90 -15.42
N MET A 173 15.36 43.25 -14.31
CA MET A 173 14.88 44.62 -14.06
C MET A 173 16.02 45.63 -14.15
N LEU A 174 17.16 45.28 -13.57
CA LEU A 174 18.33 46.14 -13.55
C LEU A 174 18.99 46.25 -14.93
N SER A 175 19.00 45.17 -15.72
CA SER A 175 19.40 45.21 -17.13
C SER A 175 18.51 46.18 -17.94
N LEU A 176 17.19 46.15 -17.73
CA LEU A 176 16.23 47.05 -18.38
C LEU A 176 16.39 48.51 -17.91
N LEU A 177 16.60 48.75 -16.62
CA LEU A 177 16.88 50.09 -16.08
C LEU A 177 18.17 50.68 -16.66
N LYS A 178 19.22 49.86 -16.83
CA LYS A 178 20.46 50.29 -17.48
C LYS A 178 20.25 50.63 -18.95
N LYS A 179 19.49 49.82 -19.69
CA LYS A 179 19.11 50.11 -21.08
C LYS A 179 18.30 51.41 -21.20
N HIS A 180 17.30 51.61 -20.34
CA HIS A 180 16.55 52.87 -20.29
C HIS A 180 17.46 54.09 -20.08
N LEU A 181 18.43 53.99 -19.17
CA LEU A 181 19.36 55.06 -18.87
C LEU A 181 20.30 55.37 -20.05
N ILE A 182 20.66 54.36 -20.86
CA ILE A 182 21.38 54.55 -22.12
C ILE A 182 20.47 55.25 -23.14
N TRP A 183 19.28 54.72 -23.39
CA TRP A 183 18.39 55.21 -24.44
C TRP A 183 17.88 56.63 -24.19
N THR A 184 17.61 57.01 -22.94
CA THR A 184 17.24 58.40 -22.55
C THR A 184 18.34 59.44 -22.77
N ARG A 185 19.52 59.01 -23.22
CA ARG A 185 20.66 59.88 -23.52
C ARG A 185 21.12 59.77 -24.97
N MET A 186 20.53 58.86 -25.75
CA MET A 186 20.80 58.72 -27.18
C MET A 186 20.05 59.79 -27.97
N LEU A 187 20.62 60.22 -29.09
CA LEU A 187 19.92 61.10 -30.01
C LEU A 187 18.77 60.33 -30.68
N THR A 188 17.70 61.03 -31.04
CA THR A 188 16.52 60.43 -31.72
C THR A 188 16.92 59.62 -32.96
N ARG A 189 17.92 60.09 -33.74
CA ARG A 189 18.42 59.35 -34.91
C ARG A 189 18.99 57.98 -34.54
N ASP A 190 19.73 57.90 -33.43
CA ASP A 190 20.37 56.66 -32.99
C ASP A 190 19.35 55.71 -32.35
N LEU A 191 18.32 56.26 -31.67
CA LEU A 191 17.18 55.47 -31.21
C LEU A 191 16.39 54.85 -32.37
N ARG A 192 16.17 55.59 -33.47
CA ARG A 192 15.53 55.04 -34.68
C ARG A 192 16.37 53.95 -35.32
N LEU A 193 17.70 54.11 -35.35
CA LEU A 193 18.60 53.09 -35.86
C LEU A 193 18.52 51.82 -35.01
N GLU A 194 18.57 51.94 -33.68
CA GLU A 194 18.41 50.81 -32.76
C GLU A 194 17.05 50.11 -32.96
N CYS A 195 15.95 50.87 -33.09
CA CYS A 195 14.64 50.30 -33.41
C CYS A 195 14.68 49.51 -34.72
N SER A 196 15.25 50.08 -35.78
CA SER A 196 15.36 49.42 -37.09
C SER A 196 16.21 48.15 -37.04
N GLU A 197 17.31 48.15 -36.28
CA GLU A 197 18.19 46.99 -36.12
C GLU A 197 17.49 45.84 -35.38
N LEU A 198 16.59 46.17 -34.45
CA LEU A 198 15.74 45.21 -33.73
C LEU A 198 14.47 44.82 -34.49
N GLY A 199 14.26 45.35 -35.70
CA GLY A 199 13.08 45.09 -36.53
C GLY A 199 11.80 45.77 -36.01
N LEU A 200 11.92 46.81 -35.19
CA LEU A 200 10.80 47.57 -34.65
C LEU A 200 10.39 48.70 -35.61
N PRO A 201 9.07 48.95 -35.77
CA PRO A 201 8.61 50.10 -36.55
C PRO A 201 9.01 51.41 -35.86
N ALA A 202 9.65 52.30 -36.63
CA ALA A 202 10.02 53.65 -36.22
C ALA A 202 9.62 54.62 -37.35
N GLU A 203 8.53 55.35 -37.13
CA GLU A 203 8.02 56.36 -38.04
C GLU A 203 8.76 57.69 -37.84
N ASP A 204 8.77 58.53 -38.87
CA ASP A 204 9.45 59.83 -38.82
C ASP A 204 8.81 60.80 -37.81
N GLU A 205 7.55 60.58 -37.45
CA GLU A 205 6.78 61.38 -36.49
C GLU A 205 6.99 60.93 -35.03
N ASP A 206 7.59 59.76 -34.80
CA ASP A 206 7.78 59.24 -33.44
C ASP A 206 8.69 60.15 -32.60
N THR A 207 8.19 60.47 -31.41
CA THR A 207 8.93 61.23 -30.40
C THR A 207 9.96 60.36 -29.68
N GLU A 208 10.98 60.99 -29.10
CA GLU A 208 12.02 60.29 -28.33
C GLU A 208 11.43 59.37 -27.23
N PRO A 209 10.44 59.79 -26.41
CA PRO A 209 9.84 58.91 -25.40
C PRO A 209 9.11 57.70 -25.99
N GLU A 210 8.49 57.82 -27.16
CA GLU A 210 7.79 56.72 -27.83
C GLU A 210 8.76 55.65 -28.33
N LEU A 211 9.88 56.07 -28.94
CA LEU A 211 10.95 55.16 -29.37
C LEU A 211 11.58 54.44 -28.17
N ILE A 212 11.87 55.16 -27.08
CA ILE A 212 12.42 54.57 -25.85
C ILE A 212 11.42 53.57 -25.24
N ARG A 213 10.13 53.92 -25.22
CA ARG A 213 9.08 53.02 -24.73
C ARG A 213 9.03 51.74 -25.56
N ARG A 214 9.11 51.82 -26.90
CA ARG A 214 9.12 50.62 -27.76
C ARG A 214 10.33 49.74 -27.55
N LEU A 215 11.52 50.33 -27.46
CA LEU A 215 12.76 49.61 -27.19
C LEU A 215 12.71 48.87 -25.84
N LEU A 216 12.11 49.50 -24.83
CA LEU A 216 11.90 48.89 -23.52
C LEU A 216 10.87 47.76 -23.57
N GLU A 217 9.71 47.99 -24.18
CA GLU A 217 8.68 46.97 -24.38
C GLU A 217 9.27 45.75 -25.12
N PHE A 218 10.07 45.95 -26.18
CA PHE A 218 10.77 44.88 -26.88
C PHE A 218 11.81 44.15 -26.02
N SER A 219 12.61 44.87 -25.25
CA SER A 219 13.58 44.24 -24.34
C SER A 219 12.90 43.48 -23.20
N CYS A 220 11.75 43.94 -22.71
CA CYS A 220 10.91 43.20 -21.79
C CYS A 220 10.44 41.89 -22.41
N LEU A 221 9.95 41.92 -23.66
CA LEU A 221 9.54 40.72 -24.39
C LEU A 221 10.68 39.70 -24.51
N ALA A 222 11.91 40.15 -24.77
CA ALA A 222 13.07 39.27 -24.82
C ALA A 222 13.32 38.55 -23.48
N VAL A 223 13.22 39.28 -22.36
CA VAL A 223 13.32 38.70 -21.01
C VAL A 223 12.18 37.70 -20.75
N TRP A 224 10.98 37.96 -21.26
CA TRP A 224 9.84 37.06 -21.05
C TRP A 224 9.97 35.77 -21.84
N ARG A 225 10.50 35.85 -23.07
CA ARG A 225 10.83 34.67 -23.88
C ARG A 225 11.85 33.78 -23.15
N THR A 226 12.85 34.37 -22.49
CA THR A 226 13.82 33.59 -21.69
C THR A 226 13.19 32.89 -20.49
N HIS A 227 12.13 33.47 -19.89
CA HIS A 227 11.41 32.85 -18.78
C HIS A 227 10.29 31.88 -19.21
N LYS A 228 10.21 31.53 -20.50
CA LYS A 228 9.18 30.63 -21.09
C LYS A 228 7.75 31.09 -20.80
N LEU A 229 7.54 32.37 -20.53
CA LEU A 229 6.22 32.90 -20.20
C LEU A 229 5.36 33.07 -21.46
N THR A 230 5.97 33.15 -22.65
CA THR A 230 5.27 33.29 -23.93
C THR A 230 5.47 32.06 -24.82
N PRO A 231 4.43 31.61 -25.56
CA PRO A 231 4.60 30.72 -26.69
C PRO A 231 5.65 31.31 -27.64
N SER A 232 6.53 30.46 -28.15
CA SER A 232 7.75 30.82 -28.89
C SER A 232 7.53 31.51 -30.25
N ILE A 233 6.36 32.09 -30.53
CA ILE A 233 5.82 32.05 -31.89
C ILE A 233 5.36 33.40 -32.46
N THR A 234 5.08 34.47 -31.72
CA THR A 234 4.67 35.72 -32.40
C THR A 234 5.88 36.58 -32.84
N PRO A 235 6.15 36.71 -34.16
CA PRO A 235 7.14 37.67 -34.67
C PRO A 235 6.60 39.11 -34.66
N ASP A 236 5.29 39.29 -34.49
CA ASP A 236 4.63 40.60 -34.54
C ASP A 236 4.73 41.33 -33.19
N TYR A 237 5.42 42.47 -33.22
CA TYR A 237 5.61 43.36 -32.07
C TYR A 237 4.29 43.90 -31.51
N ASP A 238 3.33 44.27 -32.37
CA ASP A 238 2.09 44.91 -31.94
C ASP A 238 1.20 43.92 -31.19
N ILE A 239 1.14 42.66 -31.66
CA ILE A 239 0.47 41.57 -30.96
C ILE A 239 1.08 41.40 -29.56
N ALA A 240 2.41 41.36 -29.48
CA ALA A 240 3.12 41.18 -28.22
C ALA A 240 2.85 42.33 -27.22
N VAL A 241 2.84 43.59 -27.68
CA VAL A 241 2.50 44.75 -26.84
C VAL A 241 1.05 44.68 -26.36
N ARG A 242 0.09 44.27 -27.20
CA ARG A 242 -1.32 44.11 -26.78
C ARG A 242 -1.46 43.05 -25.69
N ILE A 243 -0.82 41.89 -25.86
CA ILE A 243 -0.76 40.82 -24.85
C ILE A 243 -0.17 41.35 -23.54
N MET A 244 0.95 42.08 -23.59
CA MET A 244 1.60 42.65 -22.40
C MET A 244 0.66 43.59 -21.63
N ARG A 245 -0.06 44.47 -22.33
CA ARG A 245 -1.01 45.40 -21.70
C ARG A 245 -2.18 44.66 -21.05
N GLN A 246 -2.69 43.61 -21.70
CA GLN A 246 -3.73 42.75 -21.11
C GLN A 246 -3.22 42.02 -19.87
N TRP A 247 -1.99 41.49 -19.90
CA TRP A 247 -1.36 40.87 -18.74
C TRP A 247 -1.16 41.85 -17.59
N GLN A 248 -0.78 43.10 -17.88
CA GLN A 248 -0.69 44.15 -16.88
C GLN A 248 -2.04 44.40 -16.21
N ALA A 249 -3.09 44.53 -17.02
CA ALA A 249 -4.45 44.69 -16.51
C ALA A 249 -4.84 43.49 -15.62
N ILE A 250 -4.64 42.26 -16.09
CA ILE A 250 -4.92 41.02 -15.33
C ILE A 250 -4.10 40.96 -14.03
N GLY A 251 -2.81 41.27 -14.07
CA GLY A 251 -1.94 41.26 -12.89
C GLY A 251 -2.37 42.25 -11.81
N SER A 252 -3.03 43.34 -12.21
CA SER A 252 -3.59 44.34 -11.30
C SER A 252 -4.98 44.00 -10.75
N MET A 253 -5.68 43.01 -11.33
CA MET A 253 -7.03 42.61 -10.89
C MET A 253 -7.01 42.10 -9.45
N THR A 254 -8.03 42.41 -8.65
CA THR A 254 -8.14 41.80 -7.31
C THR A 254 -8.54 40.32 -7.42
N MET A 255 -8.41 39.54 -6.33
CA MET A 255 -8.89 38.13 -6.34
C MET A 255 -10.39 38.05 -6.66
N THR A 256 -11.18 39.02 -6.21
CA THR A 256 -12.61 39.11 -6.52
C THR A 256 -12.86 39.33 -8.01
N ASP A 257 -12.09 40.23 -8.63
CA ASP A 257 -12.20 40.51 -10.07
C ASP A 257 -11.74 39.30 -10.89
N LEU A 258 -10.64 38.65 -10.50
CA LEU A 258 -10.15 37.42 -11.13
C LEU A 258 -11.18 36.30 -11.06
N LYS A 259 -11.84 36.10 -9.92
CA LYS A 259 -12.95 35.13 -9.78
C LYS A 259 -14.17 35.51 -10.61
N LYS A 260 -14.47 36.81 -10.75
CA LYS A 260 -15.56 37.28 -11.62
C LYS A 260 -15.24 37.00 -13.09
N TRP A 261 -14.01 37.27 -13.51
CA TRP A 261 -13.52 36.95 -14.85
C TRP A 261 -13.53 35.43 -15.09
N TYR A 262 -13.05 34.63 -14.14
CA TYR A 262 -13.07 33.17 -14.23
C TYR A 262 -14.50 32.62 -14.43
N ARG A 263 -15.47 33.11 -13.66
CA ARG A 263 -16.89 32.77 -13.82
C ARG A 263 -17.47 33.22 -15.16
N SER A 264 -16.96 34.31 -15.75
CA SER A 264 -17.43 34.78 -17.06
C SER A 264 -17.04 33.83 -18.20
N LEU A 265 -16.06 32.94 -17.98
CA LEU A 265 -15.70 31.85 -18.89
C LEU A 265 -16.61 30.60 -18.74
N GLY A 266 -17.62 30.65 -17.84
CA GLY A 266 -18.46 29.49 -17.54
C GLY A 266 -17.78 28.44 -16.65
N LEU A 267 -16.64 28.77 -16.03
CA LEU A 267 -15.91 27.87 -15.13
C LEU A 267 -16.47 27.96 -13.69
N PRO A 268 -16.68 26.82 -13.00
CA PRO A 268 -17.17 26.81 -11.62
C PRO A 268 -16.10 27.33 -10.65
N GLU A 269 -16.47 28.04 -9.59
CA GLU A 269 -15.49 28.53 -8.62
C GLU A 269 -14.90 27.37 -7.81
N GLU A 270 -13.64 27.02 -8.07
CA GLU A 270 -13.00 25.84 -7.48
C GLU A 270 -12.28 26.19 -6.16
N ARG A 271 -12.52 25.39 -5.12
CA ARG A 271 -11.81 25.54 -3.84
C ARG A 271 -10.33 25.22 -3.98
N GLY A 272 -9.51 26.06 -3.34
CA GLY A 272 -8.05 25.90 -3.35
C GLY A 272 -7.39 26.43 -4.62
N MET A 273 -8.14 27.08 -5.51
CA MET A 273 -7.56 27.85 -6.61
C MET A 273 -6.98 29.15 -6.06
N ASP A 274 -5.66 29.24 -6.06
CA ASP A 274 -4.97 30.47 -5.68
C ASP A 274 -4.98 31.51 -6.80
N ARG A 275 -4.56 32.72 -6.45
CA ARG A 275 -4.50 33.85 -7.38
C ARG A 275 -3.58 33.56 -8.57
N GLU A 276 -2.45 32.90 -8.32
CA GLU A 276 -1.41 32.66 -9.32
C GLU A 276 -1.91 31.73 -10.42
N HIS A 277 -2.68 30.70 -10.06
CA HIS A 277 -3.31 29.80 -11.04
C HIS A 277 -4.36 30.52 -11.91
N ILE A 278 -5.24 31.33 -11.31
CA ILE A 278 -6.24 32.09 -12.09
C ILE A 278 -5.53 33.08 -13.03
N MET A 279 -4.50 33.77 -12.53
CA MET A 279 -3.70 34.69 -13.33
C MET A 279 -2.98 33.96 -14.47
N SER A 280 -2.37 32.81 -14.20
CA SER A 280 -1.69 32.01 -15.23
C SER A 280 -2.64 31.59 -16.34
N LEU A 281 -3.87 31.16 -16.01
CA LEU A 281 -4.88 30.85 -17.01
C LEU A 281 -5.32 32.11 -17.78
N ALA A 282 -5.55 33.22 -17.08
CA ALA A 282 -5.92 34.49 -17.69
C ALA A 282 -4.88 34.99 -18.68
N PHE A 283 -3.59 34.86 -18.34
CA PHE A 283 -2.50 35.18 -19.25
C PHE A 283 -2.50 34.29 -20.49
N LYS A 284 -2.68 32.98 -20.34
CA LYS A 284 -2.77 32.05 -21.47
C LYS A 284 -3.93 32.41 -22.40
N ILE A 285 -5.13 32.62 -21.85
CA ILE A 285 -6.33 32.96 -22.64
C ILE A 285 -6.15 34.29 -23.36
N SER A 286 -5.65 35.32 -22.68
CA SER A 286 -5.44 36.63 -23.32
C SER A 286 -4.38 36.54 -24.42
N THR A 287 -3.35 35.70 -24.25
CA THR A 287 -2.40 35.39 -25.32
C THR A 287 -3.09 34.70 -26.49
N TRP A 288 -3.86 33.65 -26.26
CA TRP A 288 -4.56 32.91 -27.32
C TRP A 288 -5.54 33.78 -28.10
N GLN A 289 -6.22 34.72 -27.45
CA GLN A 289 -7.12 35.67 -28.10
C GLN A 289 -6.41 36.56 -29.13
N GLU A 290 -5.14 36.89 -28.88
CA GLU A 290 -4.35 37.78 -29.74
C GLU A 290 -3.51 37.04 -30.81
N LEU A 291 -3.31 35.72 -30.69
CA LEU A 291 -2.53 34.93 -31.66
C LEU A 291 -3.20 34.89 -33.04
N PRO A 292 -2.47 34.98 -34.17
CA PRO A 292 -3.03 34.69 -35.48
C PRO A 292 -3.71 33.30 -35.52
N ILE A 293 -4.80 33.14 -36.29
CA ILE A 293 -5.56 31.87 -36.34
C ILE A 293 -4.64 30.67 -36.63
N SER A 294 -3.72 30.81 -37.57
CA SER A 294 -2.80 29.73 -37.95
C SER A 294 -1.86 29.30 -36.81
N GLU A 295 -1.42 30.23 -35.97
CA GLU A 295 -0.60 29.94 -34.78
C GLU A 295 -1.44 29.34 -33.66
N LEU A 296 -2.68 29.82 -33.53
CA LEU A 296 -3.65 29.28 -32.56
C LEU A 296 -4.03 27.83 -32.89
N GLU A 297 -4.21 27.50 -34.17
CA GLU A 297 -4.40 26.12 -34.64
C GLU A 297 -3.17 25.24 -34.35
N GLN A 298 -1.96 25.77 -34.54
CA GLN A 298 -0.73 25.08 -34.16
C GLN A 298 -0.61 24.87 -32.64
N GLU A 299 -1.07 25.82 -31.83
CA GLU A 299 -1.16 25.69 -30.37
C GLU A 299 -2.16 24.60 -29.99
N CYS A 300 -3.35 24.57 -30.61
CA CYS A 300 -4.34 23.49 -30.43
C CYS A 300 -3.73 22.11 -30.72
N GLN A 301 -2.97 21.99 -31.82
CA GLN A 301 -2.27 20.75 -32.17
C GLN A 301 -1.21 20.37 -31.13
N ARG A 302 -0.41 21.35 -30.67
CA ARG A 302 0.62 21.13 -29.63
C ARG A 302 0.03 20.73 -28.29
N ALA A 303 -1.13 21.29 -27.92
CA ALA A 303 -1.87 20.94 -26.71
C ALA A 303 -2.63 19.61 -26.84
N GLY A 304 -2.63 18.96 -28.01
CA GLY A 304 -3.31 17.69 -28.22
C GLY A 304 -4.84 17.81 -28.26
N VAL A 305 -5.37 18.95 -28.71
CA VAL A 305 -6.81 19.13 -28.95
C VAL A 305 -7.22 18.23 -30.12
N ALA A 306 -7.90 17.12 -29.82
CA ALA A 306 -8.16 16.03 -30.77
C ALA A 306 -9.08 16.42 -31.95
N GLN A 307 -9.95 17.41 -31.76
CA GLN A 307 -10.86 17.92 -32.79
C GLN A 307 -10.77 19.43 -32.81
N ILE A 308 -10.07 19.98 -33.81
CA ILE A 308 -10.09 21.41 -34.10
C ILE A 308 -11.50 21.73 -34.62
N PRO A 309 -12.28 22.59 -33.94
CA PRO A 309 -13.61 22.97 -34.40
C PRO A 309 -13.50 23.57 -35.80
N GLN A 310 -14.11 22.94 -36.80
CA GLN A 310 -14.27 23.57 -38.11
C GLN A 310 -15.48 24.48 -38.03
N SER A 311 -15.27 25.77 -37.77
CA SER A 311 -16.36 26.74 -37.86
C SER A 311 -16.41 27.31 -39.28
N GLU A 312 -17.55 27.16 -39.97
CA GLU A 312 -17.79 27.78 -41.29
C GLU A 312 -18.10 29.29 -41.19
N GLY A 313 -17.56 29.96 -40.17
CA GLY A 313 -17.99 31.28 -39.72
C GLY A 313 -16.97 32.42 -39.92
N VAL A 314 -17.37 33.60 -39.40
CA VAL A 314 -16.52 34.78 -39.22
C VAL A 314 -15.29 34.39 -38.40
N GLU A 315 -14.11 34.89 -38.77
CA GLU A 315 -12.82 34.54 -38.15
C GLU A 315 -12.85 34.65 -36.61
N ASP A 316 -13.59 35.62 -36.05
CA ASP A 316 -13.76 35.78 -34.60
C ASP A 316 -14.47 34.59 -33.93
N ALA A 317 -15.45 33.97 -34.60
CA ALA A 317 -16.14 32.79 -34.08
C ALA A 317 -15.22 31.56 -34.09
N HIS A 318 -14.42 31.41 -35.16
CA HIS A 318 -13.40 30.35 -35.26
C HIS A 318 -12.36 30.49 -34.16
N ARG A 319 -11.82 31.70 -34.01
CA ARG A 319 -10.87 32.07 -32.95
C ARG A 319 -11.43 31.75 -31.56
N GLN A 320 -12.66 32.17 -31.26
CA GLN A 320 -13.26 31.89 -29.96
C GLN A 320 -13.41 30.37 -29.73
N ALA A 321 -13.83 29.60 -30.73
CA ALA A 321 -13.93 28.15 -30.61
C ALA A 321 -12.57 27.47 -30.34
N LEU A 322 -11.48 27.97 -30.94
CA LEU A 322 -10.12 27.50 -30.68
C LEU A 322 -9.64 27.87 -29.27
N VAL A 323 -9.88 29.11 -28.83
CA VAL A 323 -9.55 29.58 -27.47
C VAL A 323 -10.31 28.77 -26.43
N ASP A 324 -11.60 28.49 -26.66
CA ASP A 324 -12.42 27.67 -25.76
C ASP A 324 -11.88 26.23 -25.70
N ALA A 325 -11.50 25.64 -26.83
CA ALA A 325 -10.92 24.29 -26.87
C ALA A 325 -9.58 24.19 -26.12
N LEU A 326 -8.69 25.18 -26.28
CA LEU A 326 -7.43 25.28 -25.53
C LEU A 326 -7.67 25.50 -24.03
N THR A 327 -8.63 26.34 -23.68
CA THR A 327 -9.03 26.59 -22.29
C THR A 327 -9.52 25.29 -21.66
N CYS A 328 -10.44 24.57 -22.31
CA CYS A 328 -10.93 23.28 -21.86
C CYS A 328 -9.76 22.29 -21.66
N ARG A 329 -8.84 22.20 -22.62
CA ARG A 329 -7.68 21.30 -22.51
C ARG A 329 -6.77 21.64 -21.33
N ASP A 330 -6.40 22.90 -21.16
CA ASP A 330 -5.57 23.36 -20.04
C ASP A 330 -6.22 23.08 -18.69
N ARG A 331 -7.55 23.30 -18.59
CA ARG A 331 -8.33 22.96 -17.40
C ARG A 331 -8.34 21.46 -17.12
N MET A 332 -8.52 20.62 -18.15
CA MET A 332 -8.47 19.17 -18.00
C MET A 332 -7.11 18.69 -17.47
N ASP A 333 -6.00 19.22 -18.01
CA ASP A 333 -4.65 18.89 -17.52
C ASP A 333 -4.45 19.35 -16.06
N TRP A 334 -4.99 20.51 -15.69
CA TRP A 334 -4.96 20.97 -14.31
C TRP A 334 -5.81 20.08 -13.38
N TRP A 335 -7.02 19.69 -13.78
CA TRP A 335 -7.89 18.80 -12.99
C TRP A 335 -7.29 17.40 -12.83
N ASP A 336 -6.57 16.90 -13.83
CA ASP A 336 -5.78 15.68 -13.72
C ASP A 336 -4.70 15.78 -12.64
N SER A 337 -4.01 16.92 -12.56
CA SER A 337 -3.02 17.16 -11.49
C SER A 337 -3.66 17.16 -10.08
N LYS A 338 -4.96 17.41 -9.99
CA LYS A 338 -5.76 17.31 -8.75
C LYS A 338 -6.39 15.92 -8.54
N GLY A 339 -6.20 15.00 -9.49
CA GLY A 339 -6.66 13.62 -9.43
C GLY A 339 -8.12 13.40 -9.86
N PHE A 340 -8.69 14.28 -10.69
CA PHE A 340 -10.05 14.11 -11.23
C PHE A 340 -10.13 13.26 -12.50
N GLN A 341 -8.99 12.91 -13.11
CA GLN A 341 -8.93 12.04 -14.31
C GLN A 341 -9.76 12.59 -15.49
N ALA A 342 -9.76 13.92 -15.65
CA ALA A 342 -10.40 14.66 -16.72
C ALA A 342 -10.00 14.16 -18.11
N THR A 343 -8.71 13.87 -18.36
CA THR A 343 -8.30 13.35 -19.68
C THR A 343 -8.83 11.95 -19.98
N ARG A 344 -9.13 11.13 -18.96
CA ARG A 344 -9.77 9.81 -19.14
C ARG A 344 -11.27 9.95 -19.44
N ILE A 345 -11.94 10.87 -18.74
CA ILE A 345 -13.38 11.12 -18.92
C ILE A 345 -13.67 11.72 -20.29
N LYS A 346 -12.77 12.55 -20.84
CA LYS A 346 -12.84 13.17 -22.18
C LYS A 346 -14.05 14.07 -22.46
N ASP A 347 -15.03 14.09 -21.57
CA ASP A 347 -16.17 15.00 -21.61
C ASP A 347 -16.03 16.11 -20.57
N TYR A 348 -15.97 17.35 -21.07
CA TYR A 348 -15.77 18.53 -20.25
C TYR A 348 -16.96 18.81 -19.32
N GLN A 349 -18.19 18.63 -19.80
CA GLN A 349 -19.39 18.89 -19.00
C GLN A 349 -19.53 17.90 -17.83
N THR A 350 -19.24 16.62 -18.07
CA THR A 350 -19.19 15.60 -17.02
C THR A 350 -18.17 15.96 -15.93
N ILE A 351 -17.02 16.53 -16.29
CA ILE A 351 -16.04 17.00 -15.28
C ILE A 351 -16.56 18.18 -14.48
N LEU A 352 -17.22 19.14 -15.11
CA LEU A 352 -17.85 20.25 -14.38
C LEU A 352 -18.88 19.73 -13.37
N GLN A 353 -19.67 18.74 -13.74
CA GLN A 353 -20.62 18.07 -12.84
C GLN A 353 -19.90 17.38 -11.67
N ILE A 354 -18.78 16.68 -11.91
CA ILE A 354 -17.95 16.08 -10.85
C ILE A 354 -17.45 17.16 -9.88
N LEU A 355 -16.95 18.27 -10.39
CA LEU A 355 -16.40 19.35 -9.56
C LEU A 355 -17.49 20.01 -8.71
N GLU A 356 -18.67 20.25 -9.27
CA GLU A 356 -19.81 20.81 -8.54
C GLU A 356 -20.27 19.88 -7.41
N LEU A 357 -20.46 18.59 -7.72
CA LEU A 357 -20.82 17.58 -6.72
C LEU A 357 -19.75 17.44 -5.63
N TYR A 358 -18.47 17.47 -6.00
CA TYR A 358 -17.37 17.38 -5.05
C TYR A 358 -17.24 18.63 -4.16
N ASP A 359 -17.46 19.84 -4.68
CA ASP A 359 -17.53 21.05 -3.85
C ASP A 359 -18.71 20.98 -2.86
N GLY A 360 -19.82 20.39 -3.30
CA GLY A 360 -20.94 20.00 -2.43
C GLY A 360 -20.48 19.13 -1.25
N TYR A 361 -19.71 18.07 -1.51
CA TYR A 361 -19.14 17.23 -0.45
C TYR A 361 -18.17 18.01 0.44
N GLN A 362 -17.30 18.85 -0.12
CA GLN A 362 -16.37 19.67 0.66
C GLN A 362 -17.08 20.64 1.61
N SER A 363 -18.32 21.01 1.31
CA SER A 363 -19.18 21.87 2.13
C SER A 363 -19.91 21.14 3.26
N GLN A 364 -20.14 19.84 3.13
CA GLN A 364 -20.93 19.06 4.08
C GLN A 364 -20.16 18.76 5.38
N PRO A 365 -20.83 18.66 6.54
CA PRO A 365 -20.18 18.26 7.79
C PRO A 365 -19.70 16.80 7.71
N THR A 366 -18.67 16.46 8.49
CA THR A 366 -18.03 15.13 8.44
C THR A 366 -19.00 13.98 8.73
N GLU A 367 -19.99 14.19 9.61
CA GLU A 367 -21.02 13.19 9.94
C GLU A 367 -21.84 12.80 8.70
N ASP A 368 -22.21 13.77 7.86
CA ASP A 368 -23.01 13.51 6.66
C ASP A 368 -22.16 12.89 5.56
N LEU A 369 -20.87 13.24 5.46
CA LEU A 369 -19.93 12.54 4.58
C LEU A 369 -19.75 11.07 4.99
N MET A 370 -19.68 10.79 6.29
CA MET A 370 -19.62 9.40 6.79
C MET A 370 -20.90 8.62 6.44
N LYS A 371 -22.08 9.25 6.54
CA LYS A 371 -23.34 8.63 6.09
C LYS A 371 -23.34 8.37 4.59
N LEU A 372 -22.84 9.29 3.77
CA LEU A 372 -22.70 9.07 2.32
C LEU A 372 -21.78 7.87 2.02
N CYS A 373 -20.64 7.75 2.71
CA CYS A 373 -19.79 6.57 2.58
C CYS A 373 -20.48 5.26 3.00
N GLN A 374 -21.24 5.28 4.11
CA GLN A 374 -22.01 4.12 4.56
C GLN A 374 -23.09 3.72 3.56
N ASN A 375 -23.81 4.69 3.00
CA ASN A 375 -24.81 4.46 1.95
C ASN A 375 -24.17 3.90 0.67
N ALA A 376 -22.90 4.25 0.40
CA ALA A 376 -22.11 3.64 -0.65
C ALA A 376 -21.57 2.24 -0.30
N GLY A 377 -21.89 1.70 0.88
CA GLY A 377 -21.44 0.37 1.33
C GLY A 377 -20.00 0.33 1.86
N LEU A 378 -19.40 1.47 2.18
CA LEU A 378 -18.09 1.53 2.84
C LEU A 378 -18.26 1.41 4.37
N SER A 379 -17.44 0.58 5.01
CA SER A 379 -17.47 0.43 6.47
C SER A 379 -17.10 1.74 7.18
N ARG A 380 -17.72 2.00 8.33
CA ARG A 380 -17.38 3.14 9.19
C ARG A 380 -15.91 3.10 9.65
N GLU A 381 -15.35 1.91 9.82
CA GLU A 381 -13.97 1.69 10.28
C GLU A 381 -12.92 2.10 9.24
N ALA A 382 -13.28 2.05 7.95
CA ALA A 382 -12.40 2.48 6.85
C ALA A 382 -12.19 4.00 6.83
N VAL A 383 -13.14 4.76 7.36
CA VAL A 383 -13.20 6.22 7.27
C VAL A 383 -12.62 6.84 8.55
N LYS A 384 -11.30 7.06 8.57
CA LYS A 384 -10.60 7.57 9.76
C LYS A 384 -10.71 9.08 9.95
N ASP A 385 -10.62 9.83 8.86
CA ASP A 385 -10.57 11.29 8.87
C ASP A 385 -11.26 11.89 7.64
N ARG A 386 -11.66 13.16 7.74
CA ARG A 386 -12.41 13.88 6.70
C ARG A 386 -11.70 13.91 5.34
N ARG A 387 -10.36 14.04 5.32
CA ARG A 387 -9.61 14.11 4.07
C ARG A 387 -9.68 12.76 3.35
N THR A 388 -9.47 11.67 4.08
CA THR A 388 -9.64 10.32 3.54
C THR A 388 -11.07 10.08 3.07
N THR A 389 -12.09 10.54 3.81
CA THR A 389 -13.51 10.47 3.37
C THR A 389 -13.73 11.16 2.03
N LEU A 390 -13.22 12.39 1.88
CA LEU A 390 -13.38 13.17 0.66
C LEU A 390 -12.66 12.54 -0.53
N GLU A 391 -11.44 12.02 -0.37
CA GLU A 391 -10.74 11.33 -1.45
C GLU A 391 -11.46 10.04 -1.89
N LEU A 392 -12.07 9.30 -0.95
CA LEU A 392 -12.89 8.13 -1.27
C LEU A 392 -14.16 8.53 -2.03
N LEU A 393 -14.88 9.56 -1.57
CA LEU A 393 -16.07 10.08 -2.27
C LEU A 393 -15.71 10.63 -3.65
N LYS A 394 -14.56 11.30 -3.80
CA LYS A 394 -14.02 11.74 -5.09
C LYS A 394 -13.81 10.55 -6.03
N THR A 395 -13.19 9.49 -5.53
CA THR A 395 -12.93 8.27 -6.31
C THR A 395 -14.24 7.60 -6.76
N LEU A 396 -15.22 7.47 -5.86
CA LEU A 396 -16.54 6.91 -6.19
C LEU A 396 -17.28 7.76 -7.23
N LEU A 397 -17.27 9.08 -7.06
CA LEU A 397 -17.91 10.01 -7.99
C LEU A 397 -17.26 9.98 -9.38
N ILE A 398 -15.93 9.88 -9.44
CA ILE A 398 -15.22 9.69 -10.72
C ILE A 398 -15.69 8.41 -11.39
N TRP A 399 -15.74 7.27 -10.68
CA TRP A 399 -16.21 6.01 -11.26
C TRP A 399 -17.68 6.04 -11.69
N GLU A 400 -18.55 6.69 -10.92
CA GLU A 400 -19.96 6.83 -11.27
C GLU A 400 -20.16 7.54 -12.62
N LEU A 401 -19.27 8.48 -12.96
CA LEU A 401 -19.34 9.29 -14.18
C LEU A 401 -18.26 8.94 -15.21
N LEU A 402 -17.51 7.86 -15.02
CA LEU A 402 -16.44 7.42 -15.92
C LEU A 402 -17.02 6.66 -17.12
N PRO A 403 -16.57 6.88 -18.36
CA PRO A 403 -17.05 6.12 -19.52
C PRO A 403 -16.91 4.59 -19.35
N LEU A 404 -17.83 3.83 -19.95
CA LEU A 404 -17.92 2.37 -19.78
C LEU A 404 -16.61 1.65 -20.16
N GLU A 405 -15.91 2.12 -21.19
CA GLU A 405 -14.62 1.57 -21.63
C GLU A 405 -13.54 1.73 -20.57
N GLU A 406 -13.51 2.89 -19.91
CA GLU A 406 -12.54 3.21 -18.85
C GLU A 406 -12.89 2.47 -17.55
N LEU A 407 -14.18 2.27 -17.24
CA LEU A 407 -14.62 1.41 -16.14
C LEU A 407 -14.23 -0.05 -16.36
N ARG A 408 -14.35 -0.57 -17.60
CA ARG A 408 -13.86 -1.91 -17.96
C ARG A 408 -12.36 -2.01 -17.77
N ALA A 409 -11.61 -0.98 -18.14
CA ALA A 409 -10.16 -0.92 -17.93
C ALA A 409 -9.82 -0.93 -16.43
N ASP A 410 -10.52 -0.14 -15.60
CA ASP A 410 -10.34 -0.13 -14.14
C ASP A 410 -10.65 -1.49 -13.52
N CYS A 411 -11.77 -2.12 -13.89
CA CYS A 411 -12.13 -3.48 -13.45
C CYS A 411 -11.08 -4.51 -13.86
N SER A 412 -10.66 -4.51 -15.13
CA SER A 412 -9.66 -5.43 -15.65
C SER A 412 -8.31 -5.29 -14.94
N SER A 413 -7.86 -4.05 -14.72
CA SER A 413 -6.61 -3.75 -13.98
C SER A 413 -6.62 -4.26 -12.53
N ARG A 414 -7.82 -4.44 -11.96
CA ARG A 414 -8.04 -4.95 -10.61
C ARG A 414 -8.36 -6.45 -10.57
N GLY A 415 -8.35 -7.14 -11.72
CA GLY A 415 -8.72 -8.55 -11.82
C GLY A 415 -10.20 -8.82 -11.58
N LEU A 416 -11.07 -7.81 -11.72
CA LEU A 416 -12.51 -7.96 -11.59
C LEU A 416 -13.12 -8.42 -12.93
N PRO A 417 -14.16 -9.28 -12.92
CA PRO A 417 -14.85 -9.67 -14.14
C PRO A 417 -15.37 -8.43 -14.89
N THR A 418 -15.10 -8.37 -16.20
CA THR A 418 -15.55 -7.28 -17.08
C THR A 418 -16.66 -7.68 -18.04
N GLU A 419 -16.93 -8.98 -18.15
CA GLU A 419 -18.00 -9.50 -19.00
C GLU A 419 -19.36 -9.11 -18.40
N THR A 420 -20.16 -8.46 -19.24
CA THR A 420 -21.54 -8.05 -18.99
C THR A 420 -22.30 -8.34 -20.27
N ASP A 421 -23.35 -9.15 -20.20
CA ASP A 421 -24.12 -9.55 -21.39
C ASP A 421 -24.96 -8.41 -22.00
N GLU A 422 -25.05 -7.28 -21.29
CA GLU A 422 -25.96 -6.18 -21.61
C GLU A 422 -25.25 -4.99 -22.27
N LYS A 423 -25.94 -4.37 -23.24
CA LYS A 423 -25.50 -3.12 -23.86
C LYS A 423 -26.19 -1.93 -23.16
N SER A 424 -25.36 -0.96 -22.78
CA SER A 424 -25.66 0.36 -22.21
C SER A 424 -25.62 0.48 -20.68
N GLU A 425 -26.71 0.81 -19.99
CA GLU A 425 -26.65 1.45 -18.66
C GLU A 425 -26.48 0.46 -17.51
N ASP A 426 -27.08 -0.72 -17.61
CA ASP A 426 -26.97 -1.78 -16.59
C ASP A 426 -25.53 -2.30 -16.47
N ALA A 427 -24.80 -2.38 -17.58
CA ALA A 427 -23.39 -2.76 -17.59
C ALA A 427 -22.53 -1.74 -16.81
N HIS A 428 -22.81 -0.45 -16.94
CA HIS A 428 -22.11 0.61 -16.20
C HIS A 428 -22.34 0.45 -14.70
N ASN A 429 -23.61 0.34 -14.28
CA ASN A 429 -23.99 0.19 -12.87
C ASN A 429 -23.41 -1.09 -12.25
N GLN A 430 -23.37 -2.20 -13.00
CA GLN A 430 -22.74 -3.45 -12.54
C GLN A 430 -21.24 -3.28 -12.34
N LEU A 431 -20.50 -2.70 -13.29
CA LEU A 431 -19.05 -2.48 -13.16
C LEU A 431 -18.73 -1.48 -12.04
N TYR A 432 -19.49 -0.40 -11.93
CA TYR A 432 -19.38 0.54 -10.81
C TYR A 432 -19.60 -0.17 -9.47
N HIS A 433 -20.64 -1.01 -9.35
CA HIS A 433 -20.89 -1.80 -8.15
C HIS A 433 -19.71 -2.73 -7.81
N ARG A 434 -19.11 -3.40 -8.82
CA ARG A 434 -17.94 -4.27 -8.63
C ARG A 434 -16.73 -3.49 -8.08
N LEU A 435 -16.43 -2.32 -8.64
CA LEU A 435 -15.35 -1.45 -8.15
C LEU A 435 -15.60 -0.94 -6.73
N ARG A 436 -16.86 -0.60 -6.42
CA ARG A 436 -17.28 -0.17 -5.09
C ARG A 436 -17.10 -1.27 -4.06
N VAL A 437 -17.50 -2.51 -4.39
CA VAL A 437 -17.28 -3.69 -3.53
C VAL A 437 -15.78 -3.95 -3.35
N ASP A 438 -14.98 -3.87 -4.42
CA ASP A 438 -13.52 -4.01 -4.36
C ASP A 438 -12.87 -2.98 -3.43
N LEU A 439 -13.27 -1.72 -3.53
CA LEU A 439 -12.79 -0.66 -2.65
C LEU A 439 -13.19 -0.93 -1.20
N SER A 440 -14.45 -1.32 -0.94
CA SER A 440 -14.93 -1.64 0.40
C SER A 440 -14.14 -2.79 1.03
N VAL A 441 -13.92 -3.88 0.28
CA VAL A 441 -13.15 -5.05 0.74
C VAL A 441 -11.71 -4.68 1.06
N LYS A 442 -11.04 -3.91 0.20
CA LYS A 442 -9.65 -3.49 0.41
C LYS A 442 -9.49 -2.60 1.64
N LEU A 443 -10.42 -1.66 1.84
CA LEU A 443 -10.38 -0.76 3.00
C LEU A 443 -10.70 -1.46 4.33
N SER A 444 -11.53 -2.50 4.29
CA SER A 444 -11.94 -3.28 5.47
C SER A 444 -11.22 -4.62 5.61
N ARG A 445 -10.08 -4.80 4.93
CA ARG A 445 -9.34 -6.06 4.87
C ARG A 445 -9.12 -6.69 6.26
N SER A 446 -8.64 -5.92 7.23
CA SER A 446 -8.40 -6.39 8.60
C SER A 446 -9.66 -6.87 9.31
N THR A 447 -10.82 -6.26 9.01
CA THR A 447 -12.11 -6.64 9.60
C THR A 447 -12.57 -7.98 9.03
N TYR A 448 -12.40 -8.20 7.72
CA TYR A 448 -12.69 -9.48 7.07
C TYR A 448 -11.76 -10.59 7.55
N GLU A 449 -10.45 -10.35 7.61
CA GLU A 449 -9.47 -11.32 8.10
C GLU A 449 -9.73 -11.68 9.57
N GLY A 450 -10.12 -10.71 10.40
CA GLY A 450 -10.52 -10.94 11.79
C GLY A 450 -11.79 -11.81 11.94
N LYS A 451 -12.66 -11.84 10.91
CA LYS A 451 -13.82 -12.74 10.83
C LYS A 451 -13.47 -14.11 10.23
N GLY A 452 -12.21 -14.37 9.88
CA GLY A 452 -11.74 -15.61 9.28
C GLY A 452 -11.92 -15.70 7.76
N ILE A 453 -12.19 -14.57 7.08
CA ILE A 453 -12.33 -14.53 5.61
C ILE A 453 -10.97 -14.13 5.00
N PRO A 454 -10.30 -15.01 4.24
CA PRO A 454 -8.99 -14.74 3.68
C PRO A 454 -9.09 -13.87 2.41
N VAL A 455 -9.03 -12.55 2.58
CA VAL A 455 -9.23 -11.56 1.50
C VAL A 455 -8.30 -11.78 0.30
N GLU A 456 -7.05 -12.18 0.52
CA GLU A 456 -6.07 -12.39 -0.57
C GLU A 456 -6.31 -13.69 -1.39
N ARG A 457 -7.12 -14.62 -0.88
CA ARG A 457 -7.43 -15.90 -1.56
C ARG A 457 -8.76 -15.87 -2.30
N LEU A 458 -9.51 -14.79 -2.17
CA LEU A 458 -10.84 -14.62 -2.73
C LEU A 458 -10.87 -13.38 -3.62
N THR A 459 -11.76 -13.37 -4.61
CA THR A 459 -12.10 -12.14 -5.30
C THR A 459 -12.88 -11.20 -4.37
N SER A 460 -12.80 -9.89 -4.57
CA SER A 460 -13.53 -8.95 -3.71
C SER A 460 -15.05 -9.18 -3.69
N LEU A 461 -15.62 -9.64 -4.80
CA LEU A 461 -17.04 -10.04 -4.86
C LEU A 461 -17.31 -11.29 -4.00
N ALA A 462 -16.46 -12.31 -4.11
CA ALA A 462 -16.54 -13.49 -3.26
C ALA A 462 -16.44 -13.13 -1.76
N VAL A 463 -15.53 -12.24 -1.37
CA VAL A 463 -15.43 -11.76 0.03
C VAL A 463 -16.74 -11.14 0.52
N ALA A 464 -17.36 -10.27 -0.29
CA ALA A 464 -18.62 -9.65 0.07
C ALA A 464 -19.77 -10.67 0.16
N ASN A 465 -19.82 -11.64 -0.77
CA ASN A 465 -20.79 -12.73 -0.74
C ASN A 465 -20.63 -13.60 0.52
N VAL A 466 -19.40 -14.00 0.86
CA VAL A 466 -19.11 -14.78 2.07
C VAL A 466 -19.53 -14.02 3.32
N LEU A 467 -19.25 -12.71 3.41
CA LEU A 467 -19.70 -11.91 4.55
C LEU A 467 -21.22 -11.87 4.67
N GLY A 468 -21.94 -11.63 3.57
CA GLY A 468 -23.40 -11.64 3.58
C GLY A 468 -23.97 -13.01 4.00
N GLN A 469 -23.33 -14.10 3.57
CA GLN A 469 -23.68 -15.45 4.03
C GLN A 469 -23.37 -15.65 5.51
N TYR A 470 -22.26 -15.12 6.03
CA TYR A 470 -21.91 -15.22 7.46
C TYR A 470 -22.94 -14.52 8.34
N GLU A 471 -23.37 -13.31 7.96
CA GLU A 471 -24.39 -12.55 8.69
C GLU A 471 -25.74 -13.28 8.68
N ASN A 472 -26.11 -13.88 7.55
CA ASN A 472 -27.30 -14.72 7.45
C ASN A 472 -27.18 -15.98 8.34
N ILE A 473 -26.05 -16.69 8.32
CA ILE A 473 -25.79 -17.87 9.16
C ILE A 473 -25.83 -17.52 10.65
N ASP A 474 -25.23 -16.41 11.06
CA ASP A 474 -25.25 -15.95 12.45
C ASP A 474 -26.67 -15.61 12.93
N GLY A 475 -27.53 -15.16 12.00
CA GLY A 475 -28.95 -14.89 12.24
C GLY A 475 -29.85 -16.13 12.33
N GLN A 476 -29.42 -17.29 11.82
CA GLN A 476 -30.23 -18.52 11.82
C GLN A 476 -30.40 -19.11 13.23
N SER A 477 -31.53 -19.75 13.47
CA SER A 477 -31.81 -20.53 14.67
C SER A 477 -31.03 -21.86 14.67
N GLU A 478 -30.88 -22.47 15.84
CA GLU A 478 -30.21 -23.78 15.95
C GLU A 478 -30.99 -24.87 15.18
N GLU A 479 -32.32 -24.78 15.16
CA GLU A 479 -33.20 -25.70 14.44
C GLU A 479 -33.05 -25.58 12.91
N GLU A 480 -32.95 -24.36 12.38
CA GLU A 480 -32.70 -24.12 10.96
C GLU A 480 -31.33 -24.64 10.54
N LEU A 481 -30.29 -24.39 11.35
CA LEU A 481 -28.95 -24.90 11.13
C LEU A 481 -28.89 -26.44 11.19
N LYS A 482 -29.61 -27.06 12.13
CA LYS A 482 -29.77 -28.52 12.23
C LYS A 482 -30.49 -29.09 11.00
N ALA A 483 -31.56 -28.45 10.55
CA ALA A 483 -32.30 -28.86 9.36
C ALA A 483 -31.43 -28.74 8.10
N TRP A 484 -30.63 -27.68 7.99
CA TRP A 484 -29.65 -27.51 6.92
C TRP A 484 -28.57 -28.59 6.96
N TYR A 485 -27.99 -28.84 8.14
CA TYR A 485 -26.93 -29.84 8.34
C TYR A 485 -27.40 -31.26 7.99
N THR A 486 -28.59 -31.64 8.48
CA THR A 486 -29.14 -32.98 8.25
C THR A 486 -29.74 -33.13 6.84
N GLY A 487 -30.48 -32.14 6.37
CA GLY A 487 -31.18 -32.19 5.09
C GLY A 487 -30.28 -31.95 3.88
N ARG A 488 -29.45 -30.89 3.90
CA ARG A 488 -28.63 -30.51 2.74
C ARG A 488 -27.34 -31.30 2.66
N LEU A 489 -26.67 -31.55 3.80
CA LEU A 489 -25.39 -32.27 3.82
C LEU A 489 -25.55 -33.79 4.02
N GLY A 490 -26.72 -34.25 4.46
CA GLY A 490 -26.97 -35.67 4.72
C GLY A 490 -26.25 -36.23 5.95
N PHE A 491 -25.76 -35.37 6.85
CA PHE A 491 -25.13 -35.79 8.10
C PHE A 491 -26.18 -36.15 9.16
N PRO A 492 -25.85 -37.02 10.13
CA PRO A 492 -26.80 -37.42 11.16
C PRO A 492 -27.02 -36.29 12.16
N GLU A 493 -28.20 -36.27 12.80
CA GLU A 493 -28.46 -35.35 13.91
C GLU A 493 -27.55 -35.71 15.10
N GLU A 494 -26.63 -34.83 15.48
CA GLU A 494 -25.72 -35.02 16.60
C GLU A 494 -26.21 -34.24 17.83
N ALA A 495 -26.74 -34.92 18.84
CA ALA A 495 -27.30 -34.25 20.03
C ALA A 495 -26.27 -33.46 20.84
N VAL A 496 -24.99 -33.84 20.72
CA VAL A 496 -23.86 -33.17 21.39
C VAL A 496 -23.39 -31.91 20.64
N MET A 497 -23.81 -31.73 19.38
CA MET A 497 -23.35 -30.62 18.56
C MET A 497 -24.03 -29.31 18.96
N GLN A 498 -23.24 -28.31 19.33
CA GLN A 498 -23.74 -27.01 19.75
C GLN A 498 -23.95 -26.07 18.54
N LYS A 499 -24.79 -25.04 18.70
CA LYS A 499 -25.04 -24.02 17.66
C LYS A 499 -23.74 -23.49 17.03
N ASP A 500 -22.74 -23.18 17.86
CA ASP A 500 -21.46 -22.62 17.40
C ASP A 500 -20.70 -23.56 16.45
N GLU A 501 -20.82 -24.87 16.64
CA GLU A 501 -20.22 -25.85 15.73
C GLU A 501 -20.97 -25.91 14.40
N PHE A 502 -22.30 -25.79 14.40
CA PHE A 502 -23.08 -25.69 13.15
C PHE A 502 -22.73 -24.42 12.38
N VAL A 503 -22.65 -23.28 13.08
CA VAL A 503 -22.21 -22.00 12.50
C VAL A 503 -20.81 -22.12 11.92
N LYS A 504 -19.86 -22.74 12.64
CA LYS A 504 -18.49 -22.96 12.15
C LYS A 504 -18.50 -23.75 10.83
N VAL A 505 -19.22 -24.86 10.77
CA VAL A 505 -19.29 -25.70 9.56
C VAL A 505 -19.97 -24.96 8.40
N ALA A 506 -21.07 -24.26 8.66
CA ALA A 506 -21.76 -23.46 7.65
C ALA A 506 -20.87 -22.35 7.08
N LYS A 507 -20.13 -21.63 7.95
CA LYS A 507 -19.18 -20.58 7.54
C LYS A 507 -18.01 -21.13 6.72
N LEU A 508 -17.47 -22.30 7.09
CA LEU A 508 -16.44 -22.96 6.28
C LEU A 508 -16.97 -23.36 4.91
N LEU A 509 -18.19 -23.91 4.83
CA LEU A 509 -18.78 -24.31 3.57
C LEU A 509 -19.03 -23.11 2.65
N SER A 510 -19.58 -22.02 3.20
CA SER A 510 -19.77 -20.75 2.49
C SER A 510 -18.45 -20.20 1.96
N LEU A 511 -17.39 -20.25 2.76
CA LEU A 511 -16.06 -19.83 2.33
C LEU A 511 -15.54 -20.69 1.17
N TRP A 512 -15.54 -22.02 1.32
CA TRP A 512 -15.04 -22.93 0.30
C TRP A 512 -15.86 -22.90 -0.99
N SER A 513 -17.18 -22.65 -0.91
CA SER A 513 -18.02 -22.51 -2.10
C SER A 513 -17.69 -21.29 -2.95
N GLU A 514 -17.06 -20.27 -2.39
CA GLU A 514 -16.67 -19.04 -3.10
C GLU A 514 -15.20 -19.05 -3.54
N MET A 515 -14.38 -19.99 -3.06
CA MET A 515 -12.98 -20.14 -3.46
C MET A 515 -12.84 -20.71 -4.88
N GLU A 516 -11.77 -20.31 -5.58
CA GLU A 516 -11.39 -20.89 -6.86
C GLU A 516 -10.83 -22.32 -6.69
N PRO A 517 -10.95 -23.22 -7.69
CA PRO A 517 -10.49 -24.60 -7.60
C PRO A 517 -9.02 -24.74 -7.18
N ASP A 518 -8.14 -23.88 -7.68
CA ASP A 518 -6.71 -23.89 -7.34
C ASP A 518 -6.45 -23.58 -5.85
N GLU A 519 -7.24 -22.66 -5.27
CA GLU A 519 -7.14 -22.32 -3.85
C GLU A 519 -7.73 -23.42 -2.96
N LEU A 520 -8.76 -24.12 -3.42
CA LEU A 520 -9.30 -25.31 -2.76
C LEU A 520 -8.32 -26.48 -2.79
N LEU A 521 -7.58 -26.68 -3.88
CA LEU A 521 -6.51 -27.68 -3.95
C LEU A 521 -5.40 -27.37 -2.94
N LYS A 522 -4.96 -26.11 -2.83
CA LYS A 522 -4.00 -25.70 -1.79
C LYS A 522 -4.53 -25.96 -0.38
N GLU A 523 -5.81 -25.74 -0.14
CA GLU A 523 -6.45 -26.05 1.15
C GLU A 523 -6.48 -27.57 1.44
N CYS A 524 -6.80 -28.37 0.42
CA CYS A 524 -6.72 -29.84 0.49
C CYS A 524 -5.30 -30.29 0.82
N ASP A 525 -4.28 -29.76 0.14
CA ASP A 525 -2.87 -30.07 0.38
C ASP A 525 -2.44 -29.69 1.80
N ALA A 526 -2.85 -28.50 2.28
CA ALA A 526 -2.58 -28.05 3.64
C ALA A 526 -3.18 -28.99 4.70
N LYS A 527 -4.38 -29.53 4.43
CA LYS A 527 -5.05 -30.53 5.28
C LYS A 527 -4.64 -31.98 4.97
N LYS A 528 -3.70 -32.21 4.04
CA LYS A 528 -3.23 -33.54 3.60
C LYS A 528 -4.35 -34.44 3.06
N ILE A 529 -5.31 -33.83 2.37
CA ILE A 529 -6.44 -34.52 1.75
C ILE A 529 -6.04 -34.83 0.30
N SER A 530 -6.12 -36.11 -0.09
CA SER A 530 -5.96 -36.51 -1.49
C SER A 530 -7.33 -36.70 -2.13
N PRO A 531 -7.91 -35.68 -2.79
CA PRO A 531 -9.20 -35.82 -3.46
C PRO A 531 -9.09 -36.87 -4.57
N LYS A 532 -10.11 -37.73 -4.70
CA LYS A 532 -10.18 -38.70 -5.80
C LYS A 532 -10.52 -37.95 -7.09
N ASP A 533 -9.64 -38.03 -8.09
CA ASP A 533 -9.82 -37.48 -9.43
C ASP A 533 -10.29 -36.02 -9.46
N PRO A 534 -9.48 -35.06 -8.97
CA PRO A 534 -9.88 -33.64 -8.89
C PRO A 534 -10.12 -32.99 -10.27
N SER A 535 -9.67 -33.61 -11.36
CA SER A 535 -9.72 -33.05 -12.72
C SER A 535 -10.76 -33.70 -13.65
N SER A 536 -11.54 -34.68 -13.18
CA SER A 536 -12.61 -35.25 -14.03
C SER A 536 -13.87 -34.38 -13.94
N GLY A 537 -14.67 -34.25 -15.01
CA GLY A 537 -15.96 -33.54 -15.00
C GLY A 537 -15.92 -32.04 -15.36
N ASP A 538 -17.08 -31.38 -15.27
CA ASP A 538 -17.21 -29.92 -15.44
C ASP A 538 -16.54 -29.18 -14.26
N ALA A 539 -16.06 -27.95 -14.50
CA ALA A 539 -15.36 -27.15 -13.49
C ALA A 539 -16.20 -26.95 -12.21
N GLY A 540 -17.52 -26.82 -12.35
CA GLY A 540 -18.43 -26.74 -11.20
C GLY A 540 -18.48 -28.04 -10.38
N GLU A 541 -18.52 -29.20 -11.03
CA GLU A 541 -18.54 -30.50 -10.35
C GLU A 541 -17.19 -30.81 -9.68
N ALA A 542 -16.08 -30.45 -10.32
CA ALA A 542 -14.74 -30.59 -9.76
C ALA A 542 -14.60 -29.73 -8.48
N LYS A 543 -15.06 -28.47 -8.53
CA LYS A 543 -15.11 -27.59 -7.37
C LYS A 543 -15.95 -28.18 -6.24
N GLN A 544 -17.16 -28.66 -6.53
CA GLN A 544 -18.03 -29.25 -5.51
C GLN A 544 -17.38 -30.47 -4.84
N ARG A 545 -16.68 -31.34 -5.60
CA ARG A 545 -15.95 -32.48 -5.05
C ARG A 545 -14.82 -32.08 -4.09
N LEU A 546 -14.11 -30.99 -4.39
CA LEU A 546 -13.08 -30.45 -3.48
C LEU A 546 -13.70 -29.92 -2.19
N VAL A 547 -14.81 -29.18 -2.30
CA VAL A 547 -15.57 -28.68 -1.15
C VAL A 547 -16.08 -29.83 -0.28
N ASP A 548 -16.66 -30.87 -0.87
CA ASP A 548 -17.14 -32.05 -0.17
C ASP A 548 -15.99 -32.80 0.52
N ALA A 549 -14.83 -32.93 -0.13
CA ALA A 549 -13.65 -33.56 0.45
C ALA A 549 -13.12 -32.81 1.68
N LEU A 550 -13.08 -31.47 1.62
CA LEU A 550 -12.70 -30.60 2.74
C LEU A 550 -13.68 -30.71 3.90
N LEU A 551 -14.98 -30.67 3.59
CA LEU A 551 -16.05 -30.84 4.57
C LEU A 551 -15.96 -32.20 5.27
N PHE A 552 -15.75 -33.28 4.51
CA PHE A 552 -15.58 -34.62 5.06
C PHE A 552 -14.36 -34.70 5.97
N ALA A 553 -13.22 -34.15 5.58
CA ALA A 553 -12.04 -34.14 6.43
C ALA A 553 -12.26 -33.39 7.75
N GLU A 554 -12.90 -32.21 7.73
CA GLU A 554 -13.23 -31.44 8.93
C GLU A 554 -14.19 -32.20 9.86
N ARG A 555 -15.19 -32.90 9.29
CA ARG A 555 -16.10 -33.75 10.07
C ARG A 555 -15.39 -34.97 10.65
N MET A 556 -14.53 -35.62 9.87
CA MET A 556 -13.76 -36.77 10.32
C MET A 556 -12.86 -36.38 11.49
N GLU A 557 -12.16 -35.24 11.45
CA GLU A 557 -11.35 -34.75 12.58
C GLU A 557 -12.21 -34.48 13.82
N THR A 558 -13.36 -33.85 13.66
CA THR A 558 -14.31 -33.58 14.76
C THR A 558 -14.80 -34.88 15.41
N TRP A 559 -15.14 -35.89 14.60
CA TRP A 559 -15.57 -37.18 15.09
C TRP A 559 -14.42 -38.00 15.71
N GLU A 560 -13.20 -37.84 15.22
CA GLU A 560 -12.01 -38.44 15.84
C GLU A 560 -11.83 -37.90 17.25
N ALA A 561 -11.92 -36.57 17.43
CA ALA A 561 -11.84 -35.91 18.73
C ALA A 561 -12.94 -36.35 19.70
N ARG A 562 -14.13 -36.72 19.17
CA ARG A 562 -15.24 -37.31 19.95
C ARG A 562 -15.10 -38.82 20.17
N GLY A 563 -13.98 -39.43 19.77
CA GLY A 563 -13.66 -40.84 19.98
C GLY A 563 -14.40 -41.81 19.06
N PHE A 564 -14.90 -41.36 17.91
CA PHE A 564 -15.49 -42.26 16.90
C PHE A 564 -14.47 -43.01 16.06
N ARG A 565 -13.17 -42.71 16.21
CA ARG A 565 -12.07 -43.33 15.45
C ARG A 565 -12.30 -43.28 13.94
N SER A 566 -12.82 -42.14 13.49
CA SER A 566 -13.16 -41.87 12.10
C SER A 566 -11.97 -42.12 11.17
N ASN A 567 -10.75 -41.74 11.57
CA ASN A 567 -9.54 -41.96 10.77
C ASN A 567 -9.23 -43.45 10.58
N ALA A 568 -9.50 -44.29 11.59
CA ALA A 568 -9.32 -45.73 11.48
C ALA A 568 -10.40 -46.38 10.61
N VAL A 569 -11.63 -45.86 10.64
CA VAL A 569 -12.73 -46.35 9.79
C VAL A 569 -12.50 -45.96 8.32
N GLY A 570 -11.99 -44.75 8.06
CA GLY A 570 -11.54 -44.28 6.74
C GLY A 570 -12.65 -44.02 5.70
N ASP A 571 -13.91 -44.33 6.03
CA ASP A 571 -15.07 -44.16 5.15
C ASP A 571 -16.14 -43.29 5.84
N ILE A 572 -16.44 -42.15 5.24
CA ILE A 572 -17.37 -41.15 5.81
C ILE A 572 -18.79 -41.71 6.00
N GLN A 573 -19.27 -42.55 5.09
CA GLN A 573 -20.63 -43.10 5.17
C GLN A 573 -20.74 -44.09 6.34
N LYS A 574 -19.69 -44.90 6.55
CA LYS A 574 -19.61 -45.77 7.72
C LYS A 574 -19.51 -44.98 9.02
N VAL A 575 -18.72 -43.91 9.08
CA VAL A 575 -18.65 -43.07 10.29
C VAL A 575 -19.99 -42.39 10.56
N THR A 576 -20.66 -41.85 9.54
CA THR A 576 -22.02 -41.33 9.65
C THR A 576 -22.99 -42.37 10.19
N GLN A 577 -22.90 -43.62 9.73
CA GLN A 577 -23.69 -44.74 10.28
C GLN A 577 -23.38 -44.97 11.77
N ILE A 578 -22.11 -44.96 12.17
CA ILE A 578 -21.69 -45.11 13.58
C ILE A 578 -22.30 -44.00 14.43
N VAL A 579 -22.18 -42.75 13.99
CA VAL A 579 -22.68 -41.58 14.72
C VAL A 579 -24.20 -41.65 14.84
N SER A 580 -24.91 -41.86 13.73
CA SER A 580 -26.38 -42.00 13.71
C SER A 580 -26.89 -43.08 14.68
N GLN A 581 -26.22 -44.24 14.70
CA GLN A 581 -26.57 -45.33 15.60
C GLN A 581 -26.26 -45.00 17.06
N CYS A 582 -25.16 -44.31 17.33
CA CYS A 582 -24.82 -43.86 18.69
C CYS A 582 -25.83 -42.84 19.22
N GLU A 583 -26.31 -41.93 18.38
CA GLU A 583 -27.34 -40.95 18.73
C GLU A 583 -28.69 -41.63 19.01
N THR A 584 -29.01 -42.67 18.24
CA THR A 584 -30.16 -43.53 18.51
C THR A 584 -30.02 -44.22 19.89
N TRP A 585 -28.84 -44.76 20.22
CA TRP A 585 -28.57 -45.35 21.52
C TRP A 585 -28.60 -44.34 22.67
N GLN A 586 -28.11 -43.12 22.46
CA GLN A 586 -28.20 -42.05 23.46
C GLN A 586 -29.66 -41.71 23.81
N LYS A 587 -30.60 -41.88 22.88
CA LYS A 587 -32.05 -41.70 23.14
C LYS A 587 -32.69 -42.93 23.82
N MET A 588 -32.06 -44.11 23.80
CA MET A 588 -32.57 -45.33 24.42
C MET A 588 -32.43 -45.33 25.94
N GLY A 589 -33.33 -46.04 26.64
CA GLY A 589 -33.19 -46.34 28.07
C GLY A 589 -32.13 -47.42 28.35
N HIS A 590 -31.74 -47.58 29.63
CA HIS A 590 -30.74 -48.58 30.06
C HIS A 590 -31.11 -50.01 29.62
N SER A 591 -32.38 -50.40 29.75
CA SER A 591 -32.86 -51.71 29.27
C SER A 591 -32.75 -51.89 27.75
N GLY A 592 -33.00 -50.82 26.98
CA GLY A 592 -32.84 -50.81 25.53
C GLY A 592 -31.39 -51.01 25.09
N LEU A 593 -30.45 -50.39 25.80
CA LEU A 593 -29.01 -50.58 25.55
C LEU A 593 -28.54 -52.01 25.85
N LYS A 594 -28.98 -52.59 26.97
CA LYS A 594 -28.70 -54.00 27.30
C LYS A 594 -29.23 -54.94 26.22
N LYS A 595 -30.43 -54.65 25.71
CA LYS A 595 -31.02 -55.40 24.60
C LYS A 595 -30.20 -55.24 23.33
N ALA A 596 -29.84 -54.02 22.93
CA ALA A 596 -29.02 -53.78 21.74
C ALA A 596 -27.67 -54.50 21.80
N LEU A 597 -27.02 -54.54 22.97
CA LEU A 597 -25.76 -55.24 23.18
C LEU A 597 -25.91 -56.76 23.14
N SER A 598 -27.05 -57.27 23.64
CA SER A 598 -27.42 -58.68 23.54
C SER A 598 -27.71 -59.07 22.08
N ASP A 599 -28.47 -58.25 21.36
CA ASP A 599 -28.85 -58.46 19.96
C ASP A 599 -27.64 -58.45 19.02
N ALA A 600 -26.56 -57.74 19.38
CA ALA A 600 -25.30 -57.74 18.64
C ALA A 600 -24.57 -59.10 18.68
N GLY A 601 -24.96 -60.04 19.57
CA GLY A 601 -24.45 -61.41 19.59
C GLY A 601 -23.01 -61.58 20.10
N TYR A 602 -22.40 -60.52 20.62
CA TYR A 602 -21.04 -60.56 21.18
C TYR A 602 -20.98 -61.01 22.65
N VAL A 603 -22.15 -61.14 23.30
CA VAL A 603 -22.29 -61.62 24.68
C VAL A 603 -23.18 -62.87 24.67
N ASP A 604 -22.69 -63.97 25.24
CA ASP A 604 -23.42 -65.23 25.28
C ASP A 604 -24.66 -65.12 26.21
N HIS A 605 -25.85 -65.29 25.63
CA HIS A 605 -27.13 -65.27 26.37
C HIS A 605 -27.27 -66.39 27.40
N LYS A 606 -26.47 -67.46 27.30
CA LYS A 606 -26.53 -68.61 28.22
C LYS A 606 -25.38 -68.65 29.24
N GLY A 607 -24.44 -67.72 29.14
CA GLY A 607 -23.25 -67.65 29.98
C GLY A 607 -23.30 -66.56 31.05
N ALA A 608 -22.20 -66.43 31.81
CA ALA A 608 -22.04 -65.41 32.84
C ALA A 608 -22.03 -63.96 32.27
N GLY A 609 -21.90 -63.80 30.95
CA GLY A 609 -21.86 -62.50 30.28
C GLY A 609 -23.14 -61.69 30.40
N HIS A 610 -24.30 -62.36 30.49
CA HIS A 610 -25.57 -61.66 30.71
C HIS A 610 -25.60 -60.93 32.06
N GLN A 611 -24.89 -61.46 33.07
CA GLN A 611 -24.85 -60.89 34.41
C GLN A 611 -23.90 -59.69 34.50
N VAL A 612 -22.79 -59.73 33.75
CA VAL A 612 -21.88 -58.57 33.59
C VAL A 612 -22.58 -57.42 32.87
N LEU A 613 -23.39 -57.70 31.86
CA LEU A 613 -24.22 -56.66 31.25
C LEU A 613 -25.21 -56.05 32.23
N ALA A 614 -25.63 -56.81 33.25
CA ALA A 614 -26.55 -56.30 34.26
C ALA A 614 -25.90 -55.25 35.16
N SER A 615 -24.59 -55.38 35.42
CA SER A 615 -23.83 -54.52 36.34
C SER A 615 -23.31 -53.24 35.70
N LEU A 616 -23.14 -53.19 34.37
CA LEU A 616 -22.64 -52.00 33.70
C LEU A 616 -23.59 -50.81 33.84
N GLU A 617 -23.02 -49.64 34.05
CA GLU A 617 -23.79 -48.40 34.00
C GLU A 617 -24.06 -47.98 32.55
N ARG A 618 -25.07 -47.14 32.37
CA ARG A 618 -25.46 -46.61 31.05
C ARG A 618 -24.27 -46.03 30.24
N PRO A 619 -23.38 -45.19 30.81
CA PRO A 619 -22.24 -44.64 30.06
C PRO A 619 -21.27 -45.72 29.58
N GLU A 620 -21.06 -46.77 30.38
CA GLU A 620 -20.18 -47.89 30.04
C GLU A 620 -20.79 -48.74 28.92
N LEU A 621 -22.10 -49.00 28.98
CA LEU A 621 -22.81 -49.69 27.90
C LEU A 621 -22.72 -48.91 26.58
N LEU A 622 -22.91 -47.60 26.60
CA LEU A 622 -22.74 -46.75 25.41
C LEU A 622 -21.32 -46.81 24.86
N LYS A 623 -20.31 -46.77 25.75
CA LYS A 623 -18.90 -46.89 25.37
C LYS A 623 -18.60 -48.24 24.69
N VAL A 624 -19.10 -49.35 25.25
CA VAL A 624 -18.90 -50.70 24.69
C VAL A 624 -19.64 -50.86 23.37
N LEU A 625 -20.91 -50.45 23.28
CA LEU A 625 -21.70 -50.49 22.03
C LEU A 625 -21.05 -49.67 20.92
N LYS A 626 -20.56 -48.46 21.25
CA LYS A 626 -19.80 -47.61 20.32
C LYS A 626 -18.53 -48.32 19.83
N ALA A 627 -17.76 -48.93 20.72
CA ALA A 627 -16.54 -49.65 20.35
C ALA A 627 -16.84 -50.84 19.43
N ILE A 628 -17.88 -51.62 19.72
CA ILE A 628 -18.34 -52.73 18.88
C ILE A 628 -18.64 -52.25 17.47
N LEU A 629 -19.48 -51.22 17.34
CA LEU A 629 -19.90 -50.72 16.03
C LEU A 629 -18.73 -50.15 15.22
N ILE A 630 -17.79 -49.48 15.91
CA ILE A 630 -16.53 -49.05 15.30
C ILE A 630 -15.78 -50.25 14.73
N TRP A 631 -15.57 -51.31 15.51
CA TRP A 631 -14.88 -52.52 15.04
C TRP A 631 -15.62 -53.26 13.94
N GLU A 632 -16.96 -53.26 13.95
CA GLU A 632 -17.79 -53.86 12.91
C GLU A 632 -17.64 -53.17 11.56
N LEU A 633 -17.42 -51.86 11.54
CA LEU A 633 -17.33 -51.07 10.31
C LEU A 633 -15.90 -50.73 9.88
N MET A 634 -14.93 -50.87 10.78
CA MET A 634 -13.51 -50.58 10.54
C MET A 634 -12.84 -51.55 9.54
N PRO A 635 -11.98 -51.08 8.62
CA PRO A 635 -11.18 -51.93 7.75
C PRO A 635 -10.39 -53.03 8.50
N GLU A 636 -10.24 -54.17 7.85
CA GLU A 636 -9.67 -55.39 8.44
C GLU A 636 -8.23 -55.21 8.96
N ASN A 637 -7.43 -54.40 8.26
CA ASN A 637 -6.07 -54.04 8.66
C ASN A 637 -6.02 -53.24 9.95
N GLU A 638 -6.94 -52.29 10.15
CA GLU A 638 -7.00 -51.48 11.37
C GLU A 638 -7.54 -52.31 12.54
N LEU A 639 -8.54 -53.16 12.31
CA LEU A 639 -9.03 -54.11 13.31
C LEU A 639 -7.91 -55.04 13.81
N MET A 640 -7.03 -55.47 12.91
CA MET A 640 -5.85 -56.27 13.27
C MET A 640 -4.81 -55.50 14.07
N LYS A 641 -4.64 -54.20 13.82
CA LYS A 641 -3.77 -53.35 14.67
C LYS A 641 -4.32 -53.28 16.08
N ASP A 642 -5.64 -53.12 16.25
CA ASP A 642 -6.28 -53.15 17.58
C ASP A 642 -6.06 -54.48 18.29
N CYS A 643 -6.23 -55.61 17.58
CA CYS A 643 -5.96 -56.93 18.12
C CYS A 643 -4.50 -57.05 18.60
N ARG A 644 -3.53 -56.56 17.82
CA ARG A 644 -2.11 -56.59 18.20
C ARG A 644 -1.80 -55.70 19.39
N GLN A 645 -2.41 -54.52 19.47
CA GLN A 645 -2.27 -53.61 20.61
C GLN A 645 -2.78 -54.26 21.91
N GLN A 646 -3.81 -55.09 21.81
CA GLN A 646 -4.38 -55.87 22.91
C GLN A 646 -3.69 -57.24 23.11
N GLN A 647 -2.53 -57.46 22.49
CA GLN A 647 -1.76 -58.72 22.57
C GLN A 647 -2.51 -59.98 22.08
N LEU A 648 -3.54 -59.82 21.25
CA LEU A 648 -4.35 -60.91 20.68
C LEU A 648 -3.74 -61.49 19.39
N GLN A 649 -2.42 -61.65 19.34
CA GLN A 649 -1.69 -62.10 18.13
C GLN A 649 -2.05 -63.54 17.71
N SER A 650 -2.50 -64.38 18.66
CA SER A 650 -2.93 -65.76 18.39
C SER A 650 -4.20 -65.87 17.54
N LEU A 651 -4.86 -64.74 17.25
CA LEU A 651 -6.08 -64.68 16.44
C LEU A 651 -5.82 -64.39 14.95
N GLU A 652 -4.56 -64.33 14.51
CA GLU A 652 -4.22 -64.21 13.09
C GLU A 652 -4.79 -65.41 12.30
N GLY A 653 -5.77 -65.15 11.43
CA GLY A 653 -6.51 -66.17 10.66
C GLY A 653 -7.93 -66.49 11.17
N SER A 654 -8.34 -65.94 12.32
CA SER A 654 -9.72 -66.08 12.80
C SER A 654 -10.70 -65.14 12.08
N GLY A 655 -11.99 -65.52 12.02
CA GLY A 655 -13.03 -64.67 11.44
C GLY A 655 -13.16 -63.32 12.15
N ARG A 656 -13.69 -62.31 11.45
CA ARG A 656 -13.92 -60.95 11.99
C ARG A 656 -14.71 -60.97 13.30
N ASP A 657 -15.83 -61.70 13.35
CA ASP A 657 -16.69 -61.80 14.53
C ASP A 657 -16.00 -62.43 15.74
N VAL A 658 -15.03 -63.32 15.51
CA VAL A 658 -14.23 -63.92 16.58
C VAL A 658 -13.32 -62.85 17.19
N ARG A 659 -12.67 -62.03 16.36
CA ARG A 659 -11.79 -60.94 16.81
C ARG A 659 -12.56 -59.85 17.54
N ILE A 660 -13.73 -59.46 17.03
CA ILE A 660 -14.60 -58.49 17.72
C ILE A 660 -15.04 -59.04 19.08
N ARG A 661 -15.47 -60.31 19.17
CA ARG A 661 -15.78 -60.94 20.47
C ARG A 661 -14.62 -60.88 21.47
N TRP A 662 -13.39 -61.12 21.00
CA TRP A 662 -12.20 -61.03 21.86
C TRP A 662 -11.88 -59.60 22.28
N LEU A 663 -12.02 -58.61 21.39
CA LEU A 663 -11.84 -57.19 21.73
C LEU A 663 -12.89 -56.71 22.73
N VAL A 664 -14.15 -57.14 22.56
CA VAL A 664 -15.24 -56.89 23.53
C VAL A 664 -14.88 -57.46 24.89
N ARG A 665 -14.45 -58.73 24.93
CA ARG A 665 -14.00 -59.39 26.17
C ARG A 665 -12.82 -58.67 26.84
N SER A 666 -11.82 -58.23 26.06
CA SER A 666 -10.70 -57.45 26.59
C SER A 666 -11.16 -56.09 27.17
N THR A 667 -12.15 -55.46 26.54
CA THR A 667 -12.73 -54.20 27.04
C THR A 667 -13.38 -54.41 28.41
N PHE A 668 -14.11 -55.51 28.59
CA PHE A 668 -14.66 -55.90 29.89
C PHE A 668 -13.56 -56.21 30.91
N ALA A 669 -12.49 -56.91 30.51
CA ALA A 669 -11.35 -57.24 31.36
C ALA A 669 -10.72 -55.97 31.98
N ASN A 670 -10.59 -54.91 31.19
CA ASN A 670 -10.12 -53.61 31.67
C ASN A 670 -11.08 -52.98 32.68
N THR A 671 -12.39 -53.00 32.40
CA THR A 671 -13.41 -52.51 33.35
C THR A 671 -13.37 -53.28 34.67
N TRP A 672 -13.20 -54.60 34.63
CA TRP A 672 -13.11 -55.43 35.84
C TRP A 672 -11.83 -55.15 36.64
N THR A 673 -10.73 -54.89 35.95
CA THR A 673 -9.46 -54.53 36.60
C THR A 673 -9.59 -53.24 37.41
N VAL A 674 -10.31 -52.25 36.88
CA VAL A 674 -10.64 -51.00 37.62
C VAL A 674 -11.51 -51.28 38.86
N ARG A 675 -12.36 -52.31 38.81
CA ARG A 675 -13.17 -52.76 39.96
C ARG A 675 -12.40 -53.62 40.97
N GLY A 676 -11.10 -53.80 40.79
CA GLY A 676 -10.24 -54.62 41.66
C GLY A 676 -10.19 -56.10 41.28
N ILE A 677 -10.64 -56.47 40.08
CA ILE A 677 -10.64 -57.86 39.59
C ILE A 677 -9.65 -57.95 38.41
N PRO A 678 -8.40 -58.37 38.63
CA PRO A 678 -7.36 -58.37 37.61
C PRO A 678 -7.58 -59.52 36.61
N ALA A 679 -8.43 -59.29 35.62
CA ALA A 679 -8.88 -60.29 34.67
C ALA A 679 -7.73 -61.02 33.94
N GLU A 680 -6.65 -60.30 33.61
CA GLU A 680 -5.46 -60.87 32.97
C GLU A 680 -4.70 -61.88 33.86
N ARG A 681 -4.81 -61.74 35.20
CA ARG A 681 -4.13 -62.61 36.17
C ARG A 681 -4.93 -63.86 36.52
N LEU A 682 -6.23 -63.89 36.23
CA LEU A 682 -7.15 -64.98 36.62
C LEU A 682 -7.08 -66.20 35.69
N GLY A 683 -6.11 -66.25 34.77
CA GLY A 683 -5.83 -67.40 33.90
C GLY A 683 -6.81 -67.55 32.71
N SER A 684 -8.08 -67.19 32.88
CA SER A 684 -9.04 -67.06 31.78
C SER A 684 -10.09 -65.98 32.07
N LEU A 685 -10.69 -65.46 31.00
CA LEU A 685 -11.76 -64.46 31.11
C LEU A 685 -13.02 -65.03 31.73
N GLU A 686 -13.30 -66.31 31.51
CA GLU A 686 -14.43 -67.02 32.11
C GLU A 686 -14.30 -67.10 33.64
N VAL A 687 -13.08 -67.26 34.16
CA VAL A 687 -12.81 -67.22 35.61
C VAL A 687 -13.03 -65.80 36.15
N ALA A 688 -12.53 -64.78 35.46
CA ALA A 688 -12.75 -63.38 35.84
C ALA A 688 -14.23 -63.01 35.85
N GLU A 689 -14.97 -63.49 34.87
CA GLU A 689 -16.42 -63.29 34.75
C GLU A 689 -17.19 -63.91 35.92
N GLU A 690 -16.80 -65.11 36.36
CA GLU A 690 -17.40 -65.77 37.53
C GLU A 690 -17.08 -65.02 38.84
N VAL A 691 -15.87 -64.47 38.97
CA VAL A 691 -15.51 -63.60 40.12
C VAL A 691 -16.38 -62.35 40.13
N VAL A 692 -16.51 -61.66 38.99
CA VAL A 692 -17.34 -60.45 38.85
C VAL A 692 -18.78 -60.76 39.24
N LYS A 693 -19.34 -61.86 38.75
CA LYS A 693 -20.70 -62.30 39.09
C LYS A 693 -20.89 -62.49 40.59
N LYS A 694 -19.95 -63.15 41.28
CA LYS A 694 -20.01 -63.33 42.74
C LYS A 694 -19.93 -62.00 43.48
N VAL A 695 -19.05 -61.11 43.04
CA VAL A 695 -18.88 -59.76 43.61
C VAL A 695 -20.13 -58.90 43.40
N ASP A 696 -20.72 -58.91 42.21
CA ASP A 696 -21.95 -58.19 41.90
C ASP A 696 -23.14 -58.71 42.72
N CYS A 697 -23.28 -60.03 42.85
CA CYS A 697 -24.29 -60.63 43.70
C CYS A 697 -24.13 -60.22 45.16
N LEU A 698 -22.88 -60.21 45.66
CA LEU A 698 -22.58 -59.78 47.02
C LEU A 698 -22.88 -58.30 47.22
N GLN A 699 -22.46 -57.44 46.29
CA GLN A 699 -22.70 -55.99 46.34
C GLN A 699 -24.19 -55.66 46.30
N ALA A 700 -24.96 -56.30 45.40
CA ALA A 700 -26.41 -56.14 45.33
C ALA A 700 -27.10 -56.59 46.62
N ALA A 701 -26.66 -57.71 47.19
CA ALA A 701 -27.19 -58.19 48.47
C ALA A 701 -26.85 -57.24 49.63
N VAL A 702 -25.64 -56.66 49.68
CA VAL A 702 -25.27 -55.65 50.68
C VAL A 702 -26.15 -54.42 50.53
N MET A 703 -26.31 -53.89 49.33
CA MET A 703 -27.16 -52.71 49.08
C MET A 703 -28.61 -52.95 49.52
N TYR A 704 -29.19 -54.12 49.19
CA TYR A 704 -30.53 -54.48 49.64
C TYR A 704 -30.64 -54.56 51.16
N HIS A 705 -29.65 -55.20 51.82
CA HIS A 705 -29.64 -55.31 53.26
C HIS A 705 -29.34 -53.98 53.97
N GLU A 706 -28.59 -53.08 53.36
CA GLU A 706 -28.31 -51.73 53.87
C GLU A 706 -29.58 -50.87 53.92
N MET A 707 -30.45 -50.97 52.90
CA MET A 707 -31.76 -50.29 52.90
C MET A 707 -32.67 -50.70 54.07
N ILE A 708 -32.50 -51.91 54.62
CA ILE A 708 -33.25 -52.42 55.78
C ILE A 708 -32.44 -52.38 57.08
N GLY A 709 -31.28 -51.70 57.10
CA GLY A 709 -30.43 -51.56 58.28
C GLY A 709 -29.67 -52.82 58.70
N GLN A 710 -29.51 -53.80 57.81
CA GLN A 710 -28.89 -55.11 58.07
C GLN A 710 -27.63 -55.39 57.24
N GLY A 711 -27.07 -54.42 56.52
CA GLY A 711 -25.90 -54.61 55.65
C GLY A 711 -24.71 -55.29 56.36
N GLN A 712 -24.30 -54.77 57.52
CA GLN A 712 -23.21 -55.37 58.32
C GLN A 712 -23.51 -56.78 58.82
N LYS A 713 -24.79 -57.11 59.09
CA LYS A 713 -25.17 -58.44 59.56
C LYS A 713 -24.95 -59.49 58.46
N MET A 714 -25.36 -59.18 57.24
CA MET A 714 -25.13 -60.06 56.09
C MET A 714 -23.64 -60.25 55.81
N LEU A 715 -22.87 -59.16 55.78
CA LEU A 715 -21.41 -59.23 55.64
C LEU A 715 -20.77 -60.09 56.73
N ARG A 716 -21.20 -59.95 57.99
CA ARG A 716 -20.72 -60.80 59.09
C ARG A 716 -21.02 -62.28 58.87
N GLU A 717 -22.19 -62.61 58.32
CA GLU A 717 -22.56 -63.99 57.99
C GLU A 717 -21.69 -64.55 56.86
N GLU A 718 -21.37 -63.76 55.82
CA GLU A 718 -20.45 -64.17 54.75
C GLU A 718 -19.01 -64.37 55.27
N TYR A 719 -18.48 -63.45 56.09
CA TYR A 719 -17.18 -63.64 56.74
C TYR A 719 -17.16 -64.91 57.60
N LYS A 720 -18.25 -65.18 58.32
CA LYS A 720 -18.39 -66.39 59.14
C LYS A 720 -18.40 -67.65 58.29
N LYS A 721 -19.05 -67.66 57.13
CA LYS A 721 -19.04 -68.80 56.20
C LYS A 721 -17.63 -69.13 55.70
N LEU A 722 -16.80 -68.11 55.51
CA LEU A 722 -15.41 -68.26 55.07
C LEU A 722 -14.40 -68.44 56.21
N ASN A 723 -14.86 -68.53 57.48
CA ASN A 723 -14.02 -68.59 58.68
C ASN A 723 -13.02 -67.42 58.80
N LEU A 724 -13.42 -66.22 58.39
CA LEU A 724 -12.59 -65.02 58.42
C LEU A 724 -12.88 -64.17 59.66
N PRO A 725 -11.86 -63.49 60.22
CA PRO A 725 -12.07 -62.53 61.29
C PRO A 725 -12.87 -61.31 60.77
N PHE A 726 -14.03 -61.06 61.37
CA PHE A 726 -14.87 -59.90 61.06
C PHE A 726 -14.48 -58.70 61.92
N ASP A 727 -14.09 -57.58 61.29
CA ASP A 727 -13.79 -56.33 61.99
C ASP A 727 -14.98 -55.37 61.92
N ALA A 728 -15.69 -55.22 63.04
CA ALA A 728 -16.88 -54.37 63.13
C ALA A 728 -16.56 -52.86 63.01
N LYS A 729 -15.29 -52.45 63.03
CA LYS A 729 -14.89 -51.05 62.87
C LYS A 729 -14.77 -50.62 61.41
N LEU A 730 -14.72 -51.57 60.49
CA LEU A 730 -14.68 -51.28 59.06
C LEU A 730 -16.08 -50.95 58.56
N ASP A 731 -16.14 -50.03 57.60
CA ASP A 731 -17.38 -49.76 56.87
C ASP A 731 -17.74 -50.94 55.93
N ASN A 732 -18.96 -50.91 55.41
CA ASN A 732 -19.46 -51.96 54.51
C ASN A 732 -18.60 -52.09 53.24
N GLN A 733 -18.02 -51.00 52.75
CA GLN A 733 -17.23 -50.99 51.52
C GLN A 733 -15.86 -51.66 51.73
N ALA A 734 -15.14 -51.34 52.81
CA ALA A 734 -13.89 -51.99 53.15
C ALA A 734 -14.06 -53.49 53.44
N LEU A 735 -15.19 -53.88 54.05
CA LEU A 735 -15.54 -55.28 54.24
C LEU A 735 -15.84 -56.00 52.91
N LEU A 736 -16.53 -55.32 51.97
CA LEU A 736 -16.78 -55.80 50.61
C LEU A 736 -15.50 -55.93 49.79
N ASP A 737 -14.62 -54.94 49.83
CA ASP A 737 -13.35 -54.95 49.11
C ASP A 737 -12.48 -56.14 49.53
N ARG A 738 -12.42 -56.43 50.84
CA ARG A 738 -11.73 -57.63 51.34
C ARG A 738 -12.35 -58.94 50.85
N LEU A 739 -13.69 -59.05 50.82
CA LEU A 739 -14.36 -60.25 50.29
C LEU A 739 -14.13 -60.39 48.78
N ARG A 740 -14.12 -59.27 48.03
CA ARG A 740 -13.74 -59.25 46.61
C ARG A 740 -12.32 -59.75 46.44
N ASP A 741 -11.35 -59.21 47.20
CA ASP A 741 -9.94 -59.60 47.08
C ASP A 741 -9.75 -61.09 47.36
N LEU A 742 -10.48 -61.64 48.34
CA LEU A 742 -10.49 -63.08 48.62
C LEU A 742 -11.08 -63.92 47.48
N MET A 743 -12.19 -63.47 46.88
CA MET A 743 -12.77 -64.13 45.71
C MET A 743 -11.81 -64.09 44.51
N VAL A 744 -11.04 -63.01 44.36
CA VAL A 744 -9.97 -62.92 43.36
C VAL A 744 -8.85 -63.91 43.69
N TRP A 745 -8.34 -63.92 44.93
CA TRP A 745 -7.24 -64.78 45.35
C TRP A 745 -7.57 -66.28 45.25
N ASP A 746 -8.79 -66.67 45.57
CA ASP A 746 -9.30 -68.05 45.43
C ASP A 746 -9.23 -68.55 43.97
N GLN A 747 -9.25 -67.63 43.01
CA GLN A 747 -9.26 -67.93 41.59
C GLN A 747 -7.93 -67.60 40.89
N LEU A 748 -6.93 -67.03 41.60
CA LEU A 748 -5.62 -66.78 41.02
C LEU A 748 -4.85 -68.09 40.79
N PRO A 749 -4.20 -68.29 39.63
CA PRO A 749 -3.24 -69.36 39.44
C PRO A 749 -2.16 -69.32 40.53
N THR A 750 -1.68 -70.49 40.98
CA THR A 750 -0.72 -70.60 42.10
C THR A 750 0.45 -69.62 41.97
N ALA A 751 1.06 -69.51 40.79
CA ALA A 751 2.18 -68.59 40.56
C ALA A 751 1.84 -67.11 40.81
N GLU A 752 0.64 -66.67 40.42
CA GLU A 752 0.15 -65.30 40.62
C GLU A 752 -0.27 -65.06 42.08
N LEU A 753 -0.86 -66.06 42.74
CA LEU A 753 -1.18 -66.01 44.16
C LEU A 753 0.10 -65.90 45.01
N GLN A 754 1.14 -66.68 44.71
CA GLN A 754 2.45 -66.56 45.38
C GLN A 754 3.07 -65.16 45.17
N ARG A 755 2.85 -64.54 44.01
CA ARG A 755 3.30 -63.16 43.75
C ARG A 755 2.54 -62.17 44.63
N GLU A 756 1.23 -62.34 44.75
CA GLU A 756 0.38 -61.52 45.62
C GLU A 756 0.78 -61.66 47.10
N CYS A 757 0.96 -62.90 47.60
CA CYS A 757 1.44 -63.17 48.94
C CYS A 757 2.77 -62.45 49.23
N ARG A 758 3.72 -62.48 48.30
CA ARG A 758 4.98 -61.73 48.42
C ARG A 758 4.77 -60.23 48.45
N ALA A 759 3.84 -59.69 47.64
CA ALA A 759 3.51 -58.27 47.61
C ALA A 759 2.91 -57.80 48.96
N HIS A 760 2.19 -58.66 49.66
CA HIS A 760 1.64 -58.40 51.00
C HIS A 760 2.58 -58.81 52.15
N GLY A 761 3.84 -59.16 51.85
CA GLY A 761 4.85 -59.46 52.87
C GLY A 761 4.72 -60.83 53.54
N VAL A 762 3.97 -61.77 52.93
CA VAL A 762 3.88 -63.15 53.42
C VAL A 762 5.20 -63.88 53.13
N PRO A 763 5.89 -64.44 54.14
CA PRO A 763 7.17 -65.13 53.97
C PRO A 763 7.07 -66.32 53.01
N SER A 764 8.07 -66.47 52.12
CA SER A 764 8.06 -67.49 51.05
C SER A 764 8.07 -68.95 51.56
N ASP A 765 8.51 -69.16 52.80
CA ASP A 765 8.51 -70.45 53.51
C ASP A 765 7.11 -70.89 53.98
N VAL A 766 6.12 -69.99 53.96
CA VAL A 766 4.71 -70.27 54.31
C VAL A 766 3.85 -70.52 53.07
N VAL A 767 4.37 -70.24 51.86
CA VAL A 767 3.62 -70.14 50.59
C VAL A 767 3.68 -71.45 49.76
N GLY A 768 4.13 -72.54 50.38
CA GLY A 768 4.35 -73.86 49.76
C GLY A 768 3.12 -74.77 49.74
#